data_AF-A0AAN7B3I9-F1
#
_entry.id   AF-A0AAN7B3I9-F1
#
_cell.length_a   1.000
_cell.length_b   1.000
_cell.length_c   1.000
_cell.angle_alpha   90.00
_cell.angle_beta   90.00
_cell.angle_gamma   90.00
#
_symmetry.space_group_name_H-M   'P 1'
#
loop_
_entity.id
_entity.type
_entity.pdbx_description
1 polymer ?
#
loop_
_entity_poly.entity_id
_entity_poly.type
_entity_poly.pdbx_seq_one_letter_code
_entity_poly.pdbx_strand_id
1 'polypeptide(L)'
;MQLITIGLLAFAVFLLATIHFLKLFREMNCRSPSTPPGPTQIPYLGRIHDLPIQHMWLKFKEWADIHATKTGFYQTEMLGAKFIIISDEKVAEDLLVKRAKFNSDRPMIRSLFDSKSEFGSMEYLPLMGRNQYWARQRKLSHAYLTEATNAQYHGIMYHEAKRFMARLVHDPANFQFWLEDMASKVMCSLTWDDTSLSEYCTTSAWGLLTQMSPAGPLTNVLTPLWHLPLFMNPWKRAEHKRHDEQQAWWMERLVTVREKMSRNEMRPCWTKQFLEKQSGMKTSISGDHEASSVIGMLALVGIFTVAGPLSYWLVTMVHHPEWQAAVQREIDEVCGDRPPTLDDTPRLPILRACIKETMRWKPNVPTGVAHETERDDVYNGFFIEKGTRILPLDWAFLRNPAKYPDPLTFRPERWLEPSWPTYQAPLTQYPTIKGMSSFGWGHRQCLGMQLTQDELIVACGSLAWAFTLKHKIDPLTGRQKPVPLDKSNSLLIVKPDPFEMDFEPRSRERREQVLKQWERAEQKDVKQRVDFLRAAKTARGEMLDGSEPTKQQPIMSNYINTNAVVGVTAACSFILLGNAITQSFMGVPALLVDFPRPLAGSKEEYTAASKKLGKQWPVFWQMGNVFFRPMSTLGIFTYSYAAIATLRAASSPLLSDFGVSTPQSTTWKLYAISAACHLITVVHSAINMQPINARIDALRGDDQGNGRSVEGVSNGKIQVGESAHEGLAEFWARKWIRLNSVRIVMPAIAGSMAMWGLVRGASK
;
A
#
# COMPACT_ATOMS: atom_id res chain seq x y z
N MET A 1 35.71 -50.58 1.96
CA MET A 1 34.33 -51.12 1.84
C MET A 1 33.25 -50.10 2.21
N GLN A 2 33.35 -49.38 3.33
CA GLN A 2 32.28 -48.45 3.79
C GLN A 2 31.90 -47.33 2.80
N LEU A 3 32.87 -46.71 2.10
CA LEU A 3 32.58 -45.67 1.10
C LEU A 3 31.85 -46.19 -0.14
N ILE A 4 32.15 -47.43 -0.56
CA ILE A 4 31.49 -48.07 -1.72
C ILE A 4 30.03 -48.40 -1.36
N THR A 5 29.79 -48.91 -0.15
CA THR A 5 28.42 -49.18 0.34
C THR A 5 27.59 -47.90 0.45
N ILE A 6 28.16 -46.81 0.98
CA ILE A 6 27.48 -45.50 1.04
C ILE A 6 27.19 -44.97 -0.37
N GLY A 7 28.15 -45.09 -1.29
CA GLY A 7 27.96 -44.69 -2.70
C GLY A 7 26.86 -45.50 -3.40
N LEU A 8 26.83 -46.82 -3.20
CA LEU A 8 25.79 -47.70 -3.76
C LEU A 8 24.42 -47.41 -3.16
N LEU A 9 24.32 -47.14 -1.86
CA LEU A 9 23.08 -46.75 -1.20
C LEU A 9 22.58 -45.39 -1.71
N ALA A 10 23.46 -44.39 -1.83
CA ALA A 10 23.12 -43.08 -2.38
C ALA A 10 22.65 -43.19 -3.84
N PHE A 11 23.32 -44.02 -4.65
CA PHE A 11 22.92 -44.29 -6.03
C PHE A 11 21.56 -44.99 -6.11
N ALA A 12 21.31 -46.00 -5.27
CA ALA A 12 20.02 -46.70 -5.21
C ALA A 12 18.88 -45.76 -4.80
N VAL A 13 19.10 -44.89 -3.80
CA VAL A 13 18.12 -43.87 -3.38
C VAL A 13 17.86 -42.88 -4.50
N PHE A 14 18.89 -42.38 -5.17
CA PHE A 14 18.76 -41.48 -6.31
C PHE A 14 18.00 -42.12 -7.48
N LEU A 15 18.30 -43.38 -7.79
CA LEU A 15 17.63 -44.15 -8.84
C LEU A 15 16.14 -44.36 -8.51
N LEU A 16 15.83 -44.78 -7.28
CA LEU A 16 14.45 -44.96 -6.82
C LEU A 16 13.67 -43.64 -6.83
N ALA A 17 14.29 -42.54 -6.37
CA ALA A 17 13.69 -41.21 -6.42
C ALA A 17 13.42 -40.77 -7.87
N THR A 18 14.35 -41.04 -8.78
CA THR A 18 14.20 -40.73 -10.21
C THR A 18 13.09 -41.56 -10.85
N ILE A 19 13.02 -42.87 -10.59
CA ILE A 19 11.94 -43.73 -11.09
C ILE A 19 10.59 -43.27 -10.55
N HIS A 20 10.51 -42.95 -9.26
CA HIS A 20 9.29 -42.44 -8.64
C HIS A 20 8.87 -41.11 -9.25
N PHE A 21 9.81 -40.17 -9.43
CA PHE A 21 9.55 -38.89 -10.08
C PHE A 21 9.06 -39.06 -11.52
N LEU A 22 9.71 -39.91 -12.33
CA LEU A 22 9.30 -40.17 -13.72
C LEU A 22 7.92 -40.83 -13.81
N LYS A 23 7.61 -41.75 -12.89
CA LYS A 23 6.28 -42.36 -12.78
C LYS A 23 5.21 -41.31 -12.49
N LEU A 24 5.42 -40.48 -11.46
CA LEU A 24 4.49 -39.38 -11.12
C LEU A 24 4.36 -38.37 -12.26
N PHE A 25 5.47 -37.98 -12.89
CA PHE A 25 5.47 -37.06 -14.01
C PHE A 25 4.64 -37.60 -15.17
N ARG A 26 4.78 -38.90 -15.48
CA ARG A 26 3.97 -39.57 -16.50
C ARG A 26 2.51 -39.62 -16.09
N GLU A 27 2.18 -40.06 -14.86
CA GLU A 27 0.80 -40.17 -14.38
C GLU A 27 0.06 -38.82 -14.38
N MET A 28 0.71 -37.75 -13.91
CA MET A 28 0.12 -36.40 -13.87
C MET A 28 -0.12 -35.80 -15.27
N ASN A 29 0.72 -36.15 -16.25
CA ASN A 29 0.67 -35.56 -17.58
C ASN A 29 0.08 -36.49 -18.65
N CYS A 30 -0.17 -37.77 -18.31
CA CYS A 30 -0.96 -38.69 -19.13
C CYS A 30 -2.42 -38.27 -19.07
N ARG A 31 -2.89 -37.59 -20.11
CA ARG A 31 -4.26 -37.06 -20.17
C ARG A 31 -5.25 -38.17 -20.48
N SER A 32 -6.19 -38.38 -19.56
CA SER A 32 -7.45 -39.07 -19.86
C SER A 32 -8.37 -38.11 -20.65
N PRO A 33 -9.30 -38.62 -21.48
CA PRO A 33 -10.35 -37.79 -22.07
C PRO A 33 -11.16 -36.97 -21.06
N SER A 34 -11.22 -37.40 -19.80
CA SER A 34 -11.92 -36.73 -18.70
C SER A 34 -11.08 -35.70 -17.93
N THR A 35 -9.78 -35.56 -18.22
CA THR A 35 -8.90 -34.60 -17.55
C THR A 35 -8.99 -33.25 -18.27
N PRO A 36 -9.26 -32.12 -17.57
CA PRO A 36 -9.22 -30.80 -18.19
C PRO A 36 -7.89 -30.53 -18.93
N PRO A 37 -7.90 -29.76 -20.02
CA PRO A 37 -6.66 -29.33 -20.67
C PRO A 37 -5.84 -28.43 -19.74
N GLY A 38 -4.54 -28.32 -19.94
CA GLY A 38 -3.66 -27.51 -19.09
C GLY A 38 -2.19 -27.55 -19.48
N PRO A 39 -1.31 -26.78 -18.82
CA PRO A 39 0.13 -26.88 -19.02
C PRO A 39 0.70 -28.16 -18.38
N THR A 40 1.87 -28.59 -18.85
CA THR A 40 2.61 -29.73 -18.28
C THR A 40 3.05 -29.44 -16.85
N GLN A 41 2.69 -30.32 -15.93
CA GLN A 41 2.94 -30.18 -14.49
C GLN A 41 4.22 -30.91 -14.06
N ILE A 42 4.89 -30.39 -13.03
CA ILE A 42 6.01 -31.07 -12.35
C ILE A 42 5.49 -31.68 -11.04
N PRO A 43 5.81 -32.95 -10.72
CA PRO A 43 5.45 -33.57 -9.45
C PRO A 43 5.75 -32.68 -8.24
N TYR A 44 4.79 -32.59 -7.32
CA TYR A 44 4.82 -31.78 -6.07
C TYR A 44 4.82 -30.26 -6.26
N LEU A 45 5.41 -29.73 -7.34
CA LEU A 45 5.50 -28.30 -7.62
C LEU A 45 4.30 -27.78 -8.41
N GLY A 46 3.73 -28.60 -9.30
CA GLY A 46 2.78 -28.17 -10.31
C GLY A 46 3.47 -27.31 -11.37
N ARG A 47 2.91 -26.12 -11.63
CA ARG A 47 3.45 -25.14 -12.60
C ARG A 47 3.81 -23.79 -11.97
N ILE A 48 4.03 -23.74 -10.66
CA ILE A 48 4.31 -22.49 -9.94
C ILE A 48 5.63 -21.83 -10.35
N HIS A 49 6.64 -22.60 -10.77
CA HIS A 49 7.97 -22.10 -11.18
C HIS A 49 7.97 -21.30 -12.49
N ASP A 50 6.90 -21.42 -13.29
CA ASP A 50 6.69 -20.70 -14.54
C ASP A 50 5.74 -19.50 -14.37
N LEU A 51 5.28 -19.23 -13.13
CA LEU A 51 4.45 -18.07 -12.82
C LEU A 51 5.30 -16.91 -12.32
N PRO A 52 5.29 -15.76 -13.02
CA PRO A 52 5.92 -14.57 -12.49
C PRO A 52 5.13 -14.04 -11.29
N ILE A 53 5.85 -13.55 -10.27
CA ILE A 53 5.23 -12.89 -9.11
C ILE A 53 4.54 -11.59 -9.54
N GLN A 54 5.13 -10.88 -10.50
CA GLN A 54 4.55 -9.66 -11.06
C GLN A 54 3.63 -10.00 -12.24
N HIS A 55 2.46 -9.36 -12.30
CA HIS A 55 1.51 -9.44 -13.41
C HIS A 55 1.12 -10.88 -13.85
N MET A 56 0.98 -11.80 -12.90
CA MET A 56 0.74 -13.24 -13.16
C MET A 56 -0.46 -13.55 -14.07
N TRP A 57 -1.46 -12.66 -14.13
CA TRP A 57 -2.61 -12.79 -15.03
C TRP A 57 -2.23 -12.81 -16.51
N LEU A 58 -1.10 -12.22 -16.89
CA LEU A 58 -0.57 -12.28 -18.26
C LEU A 58 -0.17 -13.71 -18.62
N LYS A 59 0.50 -14.41 -17.69
CA LYS A 59 0.87 -15.81 -17.88
C LYS A 59 -0.35 -16.73 -17.88
N PHE A 60 -1.37 -16.43 -17.07
CA PHE A 60 -2.65 -17.13 -17.15
C PHE A 60 -3.36 -16.91 -18.49
N LYS A 61 -3.29 -15.71 -19.06
CA LYS A 61 -3.83 -15.44 -20.39
C LYS A 61 -3.07 -16.20 -21.49
N GLU A 62 -1.74 -16.21 -21.42
CA GLU A 62 -0.89 -16.99 -22.33
C GLU A 62 -1.28 -18.48 -22.31
N TRP A 63 -1.43 -19.07 -21.12
CA TRP A 63 -1.86 -20.47 -21.00
C TRP A 63 -3.31 -20.68 -21.47
N ALA A 64 -4.21 -19.72 -21.25
CA ALA A 64 -5.56 -19.80 -21.79
C ALA A 64 -5.54 -19.85 -23.33
N ASP A 65 -4.71 -19.03 -23.97
CA ASP A 65 -4.61 -18.99 -25.43
C ASP A 65 -4.09 -20.30 -26.04
N ILE A 66 -3.29 -21.06 -25.28
CA ILE A 66 -2.73 -22.35 -25.69
C ILE A 66 -3.66 -23.52 -25.34
N HIS A 67 -4.27 -23.50 -24.14
CA HIS A 67 -4.92 -24.69 -23.56
C HIS A 67 -6.44 -24.58 -23.48
N ALA A 68 -7.03 -23.38 -23.51
CA ALA A 68 -8.46 -23.16 -23.33
C ALA A 68 -9.21 -22.80 -24.62
N THR A 69 -8.54 -22.74 -25.78
CA THR A 69 -9.14 -22.28 -27.06
C THR A 69 -10.44 -23.00 -27.43
N LYS A 70 -10.56 -24.30 -27.11
CA LYS A 70 -11.75 -25.12 -27.43
C LYS A 70 -12.74 -25.23 -26.28
N THR A 71 -12.26 -25.17 -25.05
CA THR A 71 -13.04 -25.47 -23.84
C THR A 71 -13.51 -24.23 -23.10
N GLY A 72 -12.86 -23.08 -23.31
CA GLY A 72 -13.07 -21.84 -22.58
C GLY A 72 -12.46 -21.82 -21.17
N PHE A 73 -11.81 -22.91 -20.74
CA PHE A 73 -11.08 -23.01 -19.47
C PHE A 73 -9.95 -24.05 -19.54
N TYR A 74 -9.01 -23.97 -18.60
CA TYR A 74 -7.95 -24.98 -18.42
C TYR A 74 -7.67 -25.21 -16.93
N GLN A 75 -6.98 -26.30 -16.61
CA GLN A 75 -6.53 -26.65 -15.27
C GLN A 75 -5.02 -26.53 -15.11
N THR A 76 -4.56 -26.09 -13.95
CA THR A 76 -3.16 -26.19 -13.53
C THR A 76 -3.08 -26.48 -12.03
N GLU A 77 -1.93 -26.95 -11.57
CA GLU A 77 -1.65 -27.16 -10.15
C GLU A 77 -0.54 -26.21 -9.68
N MET A 78 -0.60 -25.77 -8.43
CA MET A 78 0.46 -24.98 -7.79
C MET A 78 0.61 -25.48 -6.35
N LEU A 79 1.72 -26.18 -6.05
CA LEU A 79 2.02 -26.75 -4.73
C LEU A 79 0.83 -27.52 -4.12
N GLY A 80 0.26 -28.47 -4.87
CA GLY A 80 -0.87 -29.30 -4.43
C GLY A 80 -2.26 -28.66 -4.55
N ALA A 81 -2.36 -27.34 -4.79
CA ALA A 81 -3.65 -26.70 -5.03
C ALA A 81 -4.01 -26.72 -6.52
N LYS A 82 -5.20 -27.26 -6.84
CA LYS A 82 -5.75 -27.30 -8.20
C LYS A 82 -6.48 -26.01 -8.53
N PHE A 83 -6.25 -25.51 -9.74
CA PHE A 83 -6.89 -24.30 -10.26
C PHE A 83 -7.53 -24.57 -11.61
N ILE A 84 -8.81 -24.20 -11.75
CA ILE A 84 -9.48 -24.00 -13.04
C ILE A 84 -9.43 -22.51 -13.36
N ILE A 85 -8.79 -22.17 -14.48
CA ILE A 85 -8.73 -20.79 -14.99
C ILE A 85 -9.74 -20.69 -16.13
N ILE A 86 -10.72 -19.81 -15.97
CA ILE A 86 -11.80 -19.60 -16.94
C ILE A 86 -11.47 -18.38 -17.80
N SER A 87 -11.45 -18.56 -19.12
CA SER A 87 -11.18 -17.51 -20.11
C SER A 87 -12.37 -17.13 -20.98
N ASP A 88 -13.49 -17.88 -20.87
CA ASP A 88 -14.74 -17.63 -21.58
C ASP A 88 -15.88 -17.24 -20.60
N GLU A 89 -16.62 -16.17 -20.91
CA GLU A 89 -17.72 -15.65 -20.07
C GLU A 89 -18.88 -16.66 -19.91
N LYS A 90 -19.18 -17.47 -20.94
CA LYS A 90 -20.24 -18.48 -20.88
C LYS A 90 -19.89 -19.58 -19.89
N VAL A 91 -18.62 -19.98 -19.84
CA VAL A 91 -18.13 -20.95 -18.85
C VAL A 91 -18.22 -20.37 -17.44
N ALA A 92 -17.90 -19.09 -17.26
CA ALA A 92 -18.07 -18.40 -15.98
C ALA A 92 -19.54 -18.34 -15.56
N GLU A 93 -20.46 -18.06 -16.49
CA GLU A 93 -21.90 -18.09 -16.23
C GLU A 93 -22.38 -19.49 -15.82
N ASP A 94 -21.99 -20.53 -16.56
CA ASP A 94 -22.40 -21.90 -16.28
C ASP A 94 -21.89 -22.39 -14.91
N LEU A 95 -20.62 -22.14 -14.59
CA LEU A 95 -20.01 -22.61 -13.34
C LEU A 95 -20.35 -21.72 -12.14
N LEU A 96 -20.29 -20.39 -12.28
CA LEU A 96 -20.36 -19.45 -11.16
C LEU A 96 -21.74 -18.81 -10.96
N VAL A 97 -22.66 -18.95 -11.93
CA VAL A 97 -24.05 -18.50 -11.81
C VAL A 97 -25.00 -19.69 -11.74
N LYS A 98 -25.08 -20.50 -12.81
CA LYS A 98 -26.04 -21.61 -12.87
C LYS A 98 -25.72 -22.72 -11.86
N ARG A 99 -24.43 -22.96 -11.60
CA ARG A 99 -23.94 -23.91 -10.59
C ARG A 99 -23.40 -23.23 -9.33
N ALA A 100 -23.77 -21.97 -9.08
CA ALA A 100 -23.31 -21.20 -7.92
C ALA A 100 -23.54 -21.90 -6.57
N LYS A 101 -24.56 -22.76 -6.47
CA LYS A 101 -24.87 -23.52 -5.25
C LYS A 101 -23.68 -24.34 -4.73
N PHE A 102 -22.75 -24.76 -5.59
CA PHE A 102 -21.59 -25.55 -5.18
C PHE A 102 -20.24 -24.95 -5.62
N ASN A 103 -20.24 -23.89 -6.43
CA ASN A 103 -19.03 -23.26 -7.00
C ASN A 103 -18.85 -21.80 -6.54
N SER A 104 -19.58 -21.38 -5.50
CA SER A 104 -19.51 -20.00 -4.97
C SER A 104 -18.82 -19.87 -3.62
N ASP A 105 -18.17 -20.93 -3.13
CA ASP A 105 -17.35 -20.83 -1.94
C ASP A 105 -16.05 -20.05 -2.22
N ARG A 106 -15.34 -19.64 -1.18
CA ARG A 106 -14.03 -18.98 -1.28
C ARG A 106 -12.93 -19.92 -0.82
N PRO A 107 -11.75 -19.94 -1.45
CA PRO A 107 -10.63 -20.70 -0.93
C PRO A 107 -10.03 -20.01 0.29
N MET A 108 -9.41 -20.80 1.17
CA MET A 108 -8.65 -20.25 2.28
C MET A 108 -7.42 -19.49 1.77
N ILE A 109 -7.27 -18.23 2.17
CA ILE A 109 -6.07 -17.44 1.94
C ILE A 109 -5.13 -17.72 3.11
N ARG A 110 -4.04 -18.44 2.82
CA ARG A 110 -3.19 -19.03 3.85
C ARG A 110 -2.59 -17.97 4.79
N SER A 111 -2.19 -16.82 4.25
CA SER A 111 -1.58 -15.76 5.04
C SER A 111 -2.58 -14.76 5.62
N LEU A 112 -3.87 -15.05 5.64
CA LEU A 112 -4.89 -14.15 6.18
C LEU A 112 -5.65 -14.89 7.28
N PHE A 113 -5.57 -14.40 8.52
CA PHE A 113 -6.30 -15.03 9.63
C PHE A 113 -7.79 -15.06 9.35
N ASP A 114 -8.41 -16.18 9.72
CA ASP A 114 -9.84 -16.39 9.59
C ASP A 114 -10.40 -15.97 8.23
N SER A 115 -9.67 -16.15 7.13
CA SER A 115 -10.27 -16.00 5.79
C SER A 115 -11.30 -17.10 5.50
N LYS A 116 -11.06 -18.29 6.05
CA LYS A 116 -11.94 -19.47 5.98
C LYS A 116 -11.63 -20.40 7.17
N SER A 117 -12.27 -20.17 8.32
CA SER A 117 -12.11 -21.02 9.51
C SER A 117 -13.17 -22.13 9.58
N GLU A 118 -12.85 -23.23 10.24
CA GLU A 118 -13.77 -24.35 10.50
C GLU A 118 -14.95 -23.95 11.41
N PHE A 119 -14.76 -22.92 12.25
CA PHE A 119 -15.77 -22.39 13.18
C PHE A 119 -16.60 -21.23 12.59
N GLY A 120 -16.34 -20.87 11.32
CA GLY A 120 -16.97 -19.76 10.61
C GLY A 120 -16.22 -18.44 10.82
N SER A 121 -15.73 -17.87 9.73
CA SER A 121 -15.20 -16.50 9.68
C SER A 121 -16.33 -15.48 9.58
N MET A 122 -16.21 -14.36 10.28
CA MET A 122 -17.12 -13.21 10.16
C MET A 122 -16.43 -11.91 9.75
N GLU A 123 -15.17 -11.96 9.33
CA GLU A 123 -14.36 -10.73 9.27
C GLU A 123 -14.26 -10.11 7.88
N TYR A 124 -14.05 -10.94 6.85
CA TYR A 124 -13.70 -10.47 5.51
C TYR A 124 -14.77 -10.85 4.50
N LEU A 125 -15.93 -10.19 4.51
CA LEU A 125 -17.10 -10.51 3.66
C LEU A 125 -16.78 -10.93 2.20
N PRO A 126 -15.90 -10.24 1.43
CA PRO A 126 -15.59 -10.64 0.06
C PRO A 126 -14.82 -11.97 -0.06
N LEU A 127 -14.02 -12.30 0.95
CA LEU A 127 -13.09 -13.43 1.01
C LEU A 127 -13.61 -14.59 1.87
N MET A 128 -14.66 -14.34 2.65
CA MET A 128 -15.27 -15.27 3.58
C MET A 128 -15.80 -16.52 2.87
N GLY A 129 -15.41 -17.70 3.36
CA GLY A 129 -16.05 -18.96 2.97
C GLY A 129 -17.56 -18.98 3.29
N ARG A 130 -18.31 -19.90 2.70
CA ARG A 130 -19.74 -20.02 2.99
C ARG A 130 -19.94 -20.48 4.43
N ASN A 131 -20.65 -19.65 5.19
CA ASN A 131 -21.02 -19.92 6.57
C ASN A 131 -22.28 -19.12 6.93
N GLN A 132 -22.71 -19.24 8.19
CA GLN A 132 -23.91 -18.57 8.70
C GLN A 132 -23.84 -17.02 8.67
N TYR A 133 -22.64 -16.43 8.74
CA TYR A 133 -22.41 -14.99 8.76
C TYR A 133 -22.51 -14.38 7.36
N TRP A 134 -21.96 -15.07 6.35
CA TRP A 134 -21.85 -14.55 5.00
C TRP A 134 -23.17 -14.01 4.43
N ALA A 135 -24.27 -14.79 4.57
CA ALA A 135 -25.57 -14.38 4.04
C ALA A 135 -26.14 -13.16 4.78
N ARG A 136 -25.94 -13.07 6.09
CA ARG A 136 -26.45 -11.98 6.94
C ARG A 136 -25.69 -10.69 6.68
N GLN A 137 -24.36 -10.77 6.64
CA GLN A 137 -23.51 -9.64 6.29
C GLN A 137 -23.78 -9.15 4.87
N ARG A 138 -23.86 -10.06 3.88
CA ARG A 138 -24.20 -9.68 2.50
C ARG A 138 -25.54 -8.96 2.41
N LYS A 139 -26.56 -9.43 3.12
CA LYS A 139 -27.88 -8.78 3.19
C LYS A 139 -27.79 -7.38 3.80
N LEU A 140 -27.06 -7.22 4.91
CA LEU A 140 -26.83 -5.91 5.54
C LEU A 140 -26.12 -4.95 4.58
N SER A 141 -24.99 -5.36 4.02
CA SER A 141 -24.20 -4.57 3.08
C SER A 141 -25.03 -4.14 1.86
N HIS A 142 -25.83 -5.06 1.30
CA HIS A 142 -26.70 -4.74 0.18
C HIS A 142 -27.75 -3.69 0.56
N ALA A 143 -28.38 -3.82 1.73
CA ALA A 143 -29.36 -2.86 2.22
C ALA A 143 -28.75 -1.45 2.42
N TYR A 144 -27.56 -1.37 3.00
CA TYR A 144 -26.86 -0.10 3.26
C TYR A 144 -26.42 0.60 1.98
N LEU A 145 -25.86 -0.15 1.03
CA LEU A 145 -25.47 0.40 -0.26
C LEU A 145 -26.69 0.84 -1.10
N THR A 146 -27.80 0.10 -1.02
CA THR A 146 -29.05 0.47 -1.72
C THR A 146 -29.66 1.73 -1.11
N GLU A 147 -29.71 1.83 0.22
CA GLU A 147 -30.21 3.02 0.91
C GLU A 147 -29.35 4.25 0.59
N ALA A 148 -28.02 4.11 0.67
CA ALA A 148 -27.11 5.18 0.30
C ALA A 148 -27.28 5.62 -1.16
N THR A 149 -27.48 4.69 -2.09
CA THR A 149 -27.79 5.01 -3.50
C THR A 149 -29.08 5.80 -3.61
N ASN A 150 -30.17 5.34 -2.97
CA ASN A 150 -31.47 5.99 -3.01
C ASN A 150 -31.43 7.42 -2.41
N ALA A 151 -30.59 7.62 -1.39
CA ALA A 151 -30.36 8.92 -0.77
C ALA A 151 -29.31 9.78 -1.49
N GLN A 152 -28.82 9.35 -2.67
CA GLN A 152 -27.71 9.97 -3.41
C GLN A 152 -26.50 10.27 -2.49
N TYR A 153 -26.17 9.31 -1.63
CA TYR A 153 -25.08 9.34 -0.67
C TYR A 153 -25.11 10.57 0.23
N HIS A 154 -26.29 11.15 0.46
CA HIS A 154 -26.51 12.39 1.22
C HIS A 154 -25.65 13.58 0.74
N GLY A 155 -25.27 13.57 -0.55
CA GLY A 155 -24.41 14.59 -1.15
C GLY A 155 -22.91 14.51 -0.76
N ILE A 156 -22.49 13.46 -0.05
CA ILE A 156 -21.11 13.26 0.40
C ILE A 156 -20.15 13.20 -0.80
N MET A 157 -20.49 12.46 -1.85
CA MET A 157 -19.66 12.36 -3.05
C MET A 157 -19.43 13.72 -3.70
N TYR A 158 -20.46 14.57 -3.77
CA TYR A 158 -20.33 15.92 -4.35
C TYR A 158 -19.47 16.84 -3.47
N HIS A 159 -19.55 16.68 -2.15
CA HIS A 159 -18.73 17.44 -1.21
C HIS A 159 -17.25 17.06 -1.38
N GLU A 160 -16.94 15.76 -1.36
CA GLU A 160 -15.56 15.27 -1.48
C GLU A 160 -14.97 15.50 -2.87
N ALA A 161 -15.77 15.44 -3.94
CA ALA A 161 -15.30 15.80 -5.28
C ALA A 161 -14.88 17.27 -5.39
N LYS A 162 -15.65 18.20 -4.78
CA LYS A 162 -15.26 19.63 -4.71
C LYS A 162 -13.97 19.82 -3.93
N ARG A 163 -13.81 19.12 -2.80
CA ARG A 163 -12.57 19.12 -2.02
C ARG A 163 -11.41 18.64 -2.86
N PHE A 164 -11.57 17.51 -3.56
CA PHE A 164 -10.56 16.92 -4.42
C PHE A 164 -10.11 17.92 -5.51
N MET A 165 -11.05 18.56 -6.22
CA MET A 165 -10.70 19.56 -7.23
C MET A 165 -9.94 20.74 -6.62
N ALA A 166 -10.36 21.25 -5.45
CA ALA A 166 -9.65 22.33 -4.77
C ALA A 166 -8.23 21.93 -4.33
N ARG A 167 -8.04 20.68 -3.86
CA ARG A 167 -6.71 20.15 -3.53
C ARG A 167 -5.81 20.08 -4.75
N LEU A 168 -6.34 19.66 -5.91
CA LEU A 168 -5.59 19.66 -7.16
C LEU A 168 -5.19 21.06 -7.65
N VAL A 169 -6.01 22.09 -7.40
CA VAL A 169 -5.62 23.49 -7.72
C VAL A 169 -4.41 23.95 -6.91
N HIS A 170 -4.28 23.48 -5.66
CA HIS A 170 -3.21 23.89 -4.75
C HIS A 170 -1.98 23.00 -4.82
N ASP A 171 -2.17 21.70 -4.95
CA ASP A 171 -1.11 20.68 -4.89
C ASP A 171 -1.40 19.52 -5.87
N PRO A 172 -1.30 19.79 -7.18
CA PRO A 172 -1.58 18.78 -8.21
C PRO A 172 -0.56 17.63 -8.22
N ALA A 173 0.64 17.83 -7.66
CA ALA A 173 1.69 16.81 -7.63
C ALA A 173 1.29 15.59 -6.78
N ASN A 174 0.46 15.80 -5.75
CA ASN A 174 -0.01 14.75 -4.85
C ASN A 174 -1.38 14.15 -5.25
N PHE A 175 -1.78 14.24 -6.52
CA PHE A 175 -3.10 13.80 -7.00
C PHE A 175 -3.45 12.35 -6.63
N GLN A 176 -2.49 11.41 -6.66
CA GLN A 176 -2.76 10.01 -6.28
C GLN A 176 -3.22 9.90 -4.82
N PHE A 177 -2.58 10.66 -3.92
CA PHE A 177 -2.98 10.73 -2.52
C PHE A 177 -4.36 11.36 -2.38
N TRP A 178 -4.60 12.52 -3.02
CA TRP A 178 -5.89 13.21 -2.92
C TRP A 178 -7.06 12.39 -3.46
N LEU A 179 -6.80 11.58 -4.48
CA LEU A 179 -7.76 10.68 -5.10
C LEU A 179 -8.13 9.53 -4.14
N GLU A 180 -7.15 8.86 -3.52
CA GLU A 180 -7.43 7.83 -2.51
C GLU A 180 -8.09 8.42 -1.26
N ASP A 181 -7.65 9.61 -0.84
CA ASP A 181 -8.23 10.34 0.29
C ASP A 181 -9.68 10.77 0.03
N MET A 182 -10.04 11.12 -1.22
CA MET A 182 -11.43 11.39 -1.60
C MET A 182 -12.30 10.15 -1.40
N ALA A 183 -11.93 9.01 -2.01
CA ALA A 183 -12.70 7.77 -1.90
C ALA A 183 -12.79 7.30 -0.43
N SER A 184 -11.69 7.41 0.32
CA SER A 184 -11.68 7.07 1.73
C SER A 184 -12.58 7.98 2.57
N LYS A 185 -12.61 9.30 2.33
CA LYS A 185 -13.50 10.20 3.08
C LYS A 185 -14.97 9.99 2.75
N VAL A 186 -15.32 9.63 1.52
CA VAL A 186 -16.68 9.19 1.18
C VAL A 186 -17.09 8.01 2.06
N MET A 187 -16.24 6.98 2.10
CA MET A 187 -16.53 5.77 2.89
C MET A 187 -16.55 6.03 4.40
N CYS A 188 -15.58 6.77 4.94
CA CYS A 188 -15.55 7.11 6.38
C CYS A 188 -16.75 7.97 6.80
N SER A 189 -17.26 8.83 5.91
CA SER A 189 -18.47 9.62 6.17
C SER A 189 -19.70 8.71 6.22
N LEU A 190 -19.87 7.81 5.25
CA LEU A 190 -20.99 6.86 5.21
C LEU A 190 -20.97 5.92 6.41
N THR A 191 -19.79 5.46 6.85
CA THR A 191 -19.67 4.46 7.92
C THR A 191 -19.72 5.06 9.31
N TRP A 192 -19.05 6.19 9.54
CA TRP A 192 -18.82 6.75 10.88
C TRP A 192 -19.02 8.27 10.99
N ASP A 193 -19.45 8.97 9.93
CA ASP A 193 -19.56 10.45 9.85
C ASP A 193 -18.28 11.21 10.24
N ASP A 194 -17.10 10.60 10.00
CA ASP A 194 -15.82 11.15 10.44
C ASP A 194 -14.75 11.01 9.36
N THR A 195 -14.50 12.10 8.64
CA THR A 195 -13.52 12.15 7.55
C THR A 195 -12.06 12.19 8.04
N SER A 196 -11.81 12.42 9.33
CA SER A 196 -10.45 12.40 9.89
C SER A 196 -9.82 11.01 9.89
N LEU A 197 -10.67 9.97 9.79
CA LEU A 197 -10.26 8.57 9.79
C LEU A 197 -9.61 8.10 8.47
N SER A 198 -9.66 8.94 7.43
CA SER A 198 -9.24 8.60 6.07
C SER A 198 -7.82 8.03 5.97
N GLU A 199 -6.86 8.67 6.66
CA GLU A 199 -5.45 8.28 6.60
C GLU A 199 -5.21 6.87 7.16
N TYR A 200 -5.78 6.59 8.34
CA TYR A 200 -5.70 5.26 8.94
C TYR A 200 -6.44 4.23 8.08
N CYS A 201 -7.65 4.55 7.61
CA CYS A 201 -8.45 3.66 6.76
C CYS A 201 -7.70 3.28 5.48
N THR A 202 -7.13 4.26 4.80
CA THR A 202 -6.37 4.04 3.56
C THR A 202 -5.15 3.15 3.82
N THR A 203 -4.41 3.41 4.91
CA THR A 203 -3.25 2.60 5.31
C THR A 203 -3.65 1.17 5.65
N SER A 204 -4.72 0.99 6.43
CA SER A 204 -5.27 -0.32 6.81
C SER A 204 -5.76 -1.10 5.58
N ALA A 205 -6.42 -0.43 4.64
CA ALA A 205 -6.87 -0.99 3.37
C ALA A 205 -5.71 -1.53 2.53
N TRP A 206 -4.62 -0.77 2.37
CA TRP A 206 -3.42 -1.21 1.67
C TRP A 206 -2.71 -2.36 2.39
N GLY A 207 -2.65 -2.33 3.73
CA GLY A 207 -2.10 -3.42 4.52
C GLY A 207 -2.85 -4.74 4.29
N LEU A 208 -4.18 -4.71 4.36
CA LEU A 208 -5.02 -5.89 4.11
C LEU A 208 -4.94 -6.36 2.65
N LEU A 209 -4.96 -5.44 1.68
CA LEU A 209 -4.82 -5.77 0.26
C LEU A 209 -3.48 -6.44 -0.04
N THR A 210 -2.39 -5.92 0.51
CA THR A 210 -1.06 -6.53 0.38
C THR A 210 -1.06 -7.94 0.97
N GLN A 211 -1.63 -8.12 2.17
CA GLN A 211 -1.66 -9.40 2.84
C GLN A 211 -2.44 -10.48 2.07
N MET A 212 -3.60 -10.13 1.52
CA MET A 212 -4.46 -11.09 0.81
C MET A 212 -3.96 -11.44 -0.60
N SER A 213 -3.01 -10.67 -1.14
CA SER A 213 -2.61 -10.76 -2.54
C SER A 213 -1.61 -11.89 -2.80
N PRO A 214 -1.63 -12.52 -3.99
CA PRO A 214 -0.61 -13.49 -4.38
C PRO A 214 0.81 -12.92 -4.36
N ALA A 215 1.00 -11.67 -4.78
CA ALA A 215 2.28 -10.97 -4.73
C ALA A 215 2.62 -10.36 -3.35
N GLY A 216 1.84 -10.69 -2.32
CA GLY A 216 2.03 -10.25 -0.95
C GLY A 216 3.06 -11.09 -0.19
N PRO A 217 2.72 -11.62 1.01
CA PRO A 217 3.61 -12.49 1.77
C PRO A 217 4.02 -13.75 0.99
N LEU A 218 5.29 -14.17 1.16
CA LEU A 218 5.81 -15.39 0.55
C LEU A 218 4.98 -16.63 0.91
N THR A 219 4.35 -16.65 2.07
CA THR A 219 3.45 -17.72 2.56
C THR A 219 2.17 -17.88 1.74
N ASN A 220 1.77 -16.91 0.90
CA ASN A 220 0.67 -17.09 -0.07
C ASN A 220 1.10 -17.94 -1.27
N VAL A 221 2.39 -17.90 -1.64
CA VAL A 221 2.97 -18.73 -2.69
C VAL A 221 3.48 -20.03 -2.09
N LEU A 222 4.43 -19.97 -1.16
CA LEU A 222 4.99 -21.12 -0.43
C LEU A 222 4.15 -21.43 0.82
N THR A 223 2.95 -21.95 0.59
CA THR A 223 1.96 -22.24 1.64
C THR A 223 2.46 -23.11 2.81
N PRO A 224 3.41 -24.06 2.65
CA PRO A 224 3.90 -24.85 3.78
C PRO A 224 4.60 -24.02 4.86
N LEU A 225 5.18 -22.85 4.51
CA LEU A 225 5.85 -21.97 5.47
C LEU A 225 4.90 -21.44 6.55
N TRP A 226 3.60 -21.41 6.28
CA TRP A 226 2.60 -20.99 7.26
C TRP A 226 2.47 -21.93 8.47
N HIS A 227 2.88 -23.21 8.32
CA HIS A 227 2.84 -24.20 9.39
C HIS A 227 4.01 -24.10 10.37
N LEU A 228 5.01 -23.26 10.09
CA LEU A 228 6.10 -23.03 11.02
C LEU A 228 5.56 -22.51 12.36
N PRO A 229 6.10 -22.98 13.51
CA PRO A 229 5.74 -22.48 14.83
C PRO A 229 5.86 -20.95 14.90
N LEU A 230 4.97 -20.31 15.66
CA LEU A 230 4.82 -18.85 15.68
C LEU A 230 6.13 -18.10 15.97
N PHE A 231 6.97 -18.62 16.86
CA PHE A 231 8.25 -18.00 17.23
C PHE A 231 9.25 -17.93 16.06
N MET A 232 9.15 -18.85 15.09
CA MET A 232 9.99 -18.91 13.88
C MET A 232 9.33 -18.28 12.66
N ASN A 233 8.05 -17.90 12.75
CA ASN A 233 7.25 -17.46 11.61
C ASN A 233 7.01 -15.95 11.65
N PRO A 234 7.92 -15.13 11.05
CA PRO A 234 7.77 -13.67 11.06
C PRO A 234 6.51 -13.20 10.32
N TRP A 235 6.12 -13.87 9.23
CA TRP A 235 4.92 -13.52 8.45
C TRP A 235 3.64 -13.71 9.25
N LYS A 236 3.53 -14.84 9.95
CA LYS A 236 2.37 -15.14 10.80
C LYS A 236 2.27 -14.18 11.99
N ARG A 237 3.40 -13.80 12.62
CA ARG A 237 3.43 -12.79 13.70
C ARG A 237 3.03 -11.40 13.21
N ALA A 238 3.56 -10.97 12.06
CA ALA A 238 3.20 -9.70 11.46
C ALA A 238 1.70 -9.65 11.14
N GLU A 239 1.16 -10.76 10.63
CA GLU A 239 -0.25 -10.85 10.33
C GLU A 239 -1.14 -10.85 11.57
N HIS A 240 -0.74 -11.51 12.66
CA HIS A 240 -1.47 -11.46 13.94
C HIS A 240 -1.57 -10.02 14.43
N LYS A 241 -0.45 -9.30 14.43
CA LYS A 241 -0.42 -7.90 14.84
C LYS A 241 -1.35 -7.05 13.98
N ARG A 242 -1.24 -7.14 12.65
CA ARG A 242 -2.06 -6.36 11.70
C ARG A 242 -3.55 -6.66 11.87
N HIS A 243 -3.90 -7.94 12.01
CA HIS A 243 -5.26 -8.43 12.25
C HIS A 243 -5.84 -7.85 13.55
N ASP A 244 -5.14 -8.03 14.66
CA ASP A 244 -5.64 -7.63 15.98
C ASP A 244 -5.77 -6.11 16.10
N GLU A 245 -4.81 -5.35 15.56
CA GLU A 245 -4.88 -3.89 15.48
C GLU A 245 -6.08 -3.42 14.65
N GLN A 246 -6.36 -4.09 13.52
CA GLN A 246 -7.50 -3.77 12.67
C GLN A 246 -8.84 -4.08 13.33
N GLN A 247 -9.00 -5.27 13.93
CA GLN A 247 -10.26 -5.64 14.61
C GLN A 247 -10.51 -4.76 15.84
N ALA A 248 -9.47 -4.49 16.63
CA ALA A 248 -9.57 -3.59 17.77
C ALA A 248 -10.00 -2.17 17.33
N TRP A 249 -9.41 -1.66 16.24
CA TRP A 249 -9.76 -0.36 15.71
C TRP A 249 -11.21 -0.31 15.20
N TRP A 250 -11.68 -1.34 14.48
CA TRP A 250 -13.09 -1.42 14.05
C TRP A 250 -14.06 -1.46 15.23
N MET A 251 -13.73 -2.22 16.27
CA MET A 251 -14.53 -2.26 17.51
C MET A 251 -14.56 -0.89 18.18
N GLU A 252 -13.41 -0.22 18.27
CA GLU A 252 -13.30 1.14 18.82
C GLU A 252 -14.21 2.11 18.07
N ARG A 253 -14.27 2.06 16.73
CA ARG A 253 -15.20 2.90 15.94
C ARG A 253 -16.66 2.64 16.30
N LEU A 254 -17.06 1.39 16.49
CA LEU A 254 -18.42 1.05 16.90
C LEU A 254 -18.74 1.63 18.29
N VAL A 255 -17.81 1.49 19.24
CA VAL A 255 -17.95 2.06 20.60
C VAL A 255 -18.01 3.58 20.56
N THR A 256 -17.13 4.25 19.82
CA THR A 256 -17.13 5.71 19.67
C THR A 256 -18.46 6.22 19.10
N VAL A 257 -19.03 5.55 18.09
CA VAL A 257 -20.34 5.94 17.54
C VAL A 257 -21.44 5.76 18.58
N ARG A 258 -21.42 4.65 19.34
CA ARG A 258 -22.37 4.40 20.44
C ARG A 258 -22.30 5.49 21.52
N GLU A 259 -21.11 5.94 21.89
CA GLU A 259 -20.89 7.04 22.84
C GLU A 259 -21.34 8.41 22.30
N LYS A 260 -21.15 8.67 21.00
CA LYS A 260 -21.69 9.89 20.38
C LYS A 260 -23.21 9.84 20.31
N MET A 261 -23.79 8.66 20.06
CA MET A 261 -25.25 8.46 20.05
C MET A 261 -25.89 8.69 21.42
N SER A 262 -25.29 8.21 22.52
CA SER A 262 -25.83 8.45 23.87
C SER A 262 -25.89 9.93 24.23
N ARG A 263 -25.05 10.74 23.58
CA ARG A 263 -25.04 12.20 23.69
C ARG A 263 -25.90 12.90 22.63
N ASN A 264 -26.56 12.21 21.70
CA ASN A 264 -27.20 12.82 20.53
C ASN A 264 -26.24 13.62 19.62
N GLU A 265 -24.93 13.34 19.66
CA GLU A 265 -23.88 14.01 18.88
C GLU A 265 -23.55 13.27 17.58
N MET A 266 -24.34 12.26 17.21
CA MET A 266 -24.11 11.41 16.05
C MET A 266 -25.09 11.72 14.90
N ARG A 267 -24.61 12.29 13.79
CA ARG A 267 -25.38 12.44 12.55
C ARG A 267 -25.63 11.07 11.89
N PRO A 268 -26.52 10.97 10.87
CA PRO A 268 -26.75 9.71 10.17
C PRO A 268 -25.47 9.10 9.59
N CYS A 269 -25.25 7.82 9.88
CA CYS A 269 -24.22 6.97 9.28
C CYS A 269 -24.62 5.50 9.45
N TRP A 270 -23.97 4.58 8.73
CA TRP A 270 -24.29 3.15 8.76
C TRP A 270 -24.09 2.51 10.14
N THR A 271 -23.10 2.95 10.90
CA THR A 271 -22.89 2.44 12.28
C THR A 271 -24.02 2.89 13.20
N LYS A 272 -24.47 4.14 13.11
CA LYS A 272 -25.64 4.63 13.85
C LYS A 272 -26.90 3.84 13.47
N GLN A 273 -27.14 3.66 12.19
CA GLN A 273 -28.29 2.91 11.68
C GLN A 273 -28.30 1.45 12.18
N PHE A 274 -27.12 0.83 12.30
CA PHE A 274 -26.99 -0.51 12.87
C PHE A 274 -27.38 -0.51 14.34
N LEU A 275 -26.81 0.40 15.14
CA LEU A 275 -27.05 0.49 16.58
C LEU A 275 -28.52 0.75 16.91
N GLU A 276 -29.20 1.62 16.15
CA GLU A 276 -30.64 1.88 16.31
C GLU A 276 -31.49 0.62 16.05
N LYS A 277 -31.16 -0.15 15.01
CA LYS A 277 -31.84 -1.42 14.69
C LYS A 277 -31.54 -2.51 15.73
N GLN A 278 -30.34 -2.52 16.30
CA GLN A 278 -29.94 -3.43 17.37
C GLN A 278 -30.77 -3.20 18.63
N SER A 279 -30.93 -1.94 19.06
CA SER A 279 -31.79 -1.57 20.20
C SER A 279 -33.25 -1.97 20.00
N GLY A 280 -33.74 -1.95 18.74
CA GLY A 280 -35.08 -2.40 18.38
C GLY A 280 -35.22 -3.91 18.11
N MET A 281 -34.18 -4.73 18.30
CA MET A 281 -34.13 -6.17 17.96
C MET A 281 -34.50 -6.49 16.49
N LYS A 282 -34.17 -5.59 15.56
CA LYS A 282 -34.51 -5.70 14.12
C LYS A 282 -33.32 -6.13 13.22
N THR A 283 -32.22 -6.62 13.80
CA THR A 283 -31.02 -7.02 13.04
C THR A 283 -30.78 -8.53 13.10
N SER A 284 -30.34 -9.10 11.98
CA SER A 284 -29.89 -10.50 11.92
C SER A 284 -28.39 -10.67 12.24
N ILE A 285 -27.66 -9.57 12.43
CA ILE A 285 -26.24 -9.59 12.80
C ILE A 285 -26.10 -10.06 14.25
N SER A 286 -25.20 -11.00 14.52
CA SER A 286 -25.14 -11.72 15.79
C SER A 286 -24.61 -10.92 16.97
N GLY A 287 -23.94 -9.79 16.73
CA GLY A 287 -23.40 -8.94 17.78
C GLY A 287 -22.42 -7.90 17.26
N ASP A 288 -21.78 -7.20 18.20
CA ASP A 288 -20.90 -6.07 17.91
C ASP A 288 -19.69 -6.45 17.08
N HIS A 289 -19.09 -7.62 17.30
CA HIS A 289 -17.94 -8.06 16.50
C HIS A 289 -18.32 -8.30 15.03
N GLU A 290 -19.41 -9.01 14.76
CA GLU A 290 -19.88 -9.22 13.37
C GLU A 290 -20.19 -7.86 12.72
N ALA A 291 -20.80 -6.94 13.47
CA ALA A 291 -21.16 -5.61 13.00
C ALA A 291 -19.94 -4.72 12.70
N SER A 292 -18.98 -4.65 13.63
CA SER A 292 -17.76 -3.87 13.46
C SER A 292 -16.95 -4.37 12.28
N SER A 293 -16.83 -5.71 12.11
CA SER A 293 -16.09 -6.27 10.99
C SER A 293 -16.78 -6.01 9.64
N VAL A 294 -18.10 -6.20 9.51
CA VAL A 294 -18.78 -5.97 8.22
C VAL A 294 -18.80 -4.48 7.83
N ILE A 295 -19.03 -3.57 8.79
CA ILE A 295 -19.03 -2.12 8.52
C ILE A 295 -17.61 -1.62 8.25
N GLY A 296 -16.63 -2.10 9.02
CA GLY A 296 -15.22 -1.82 8.80
C GLY A 296 -14.74 -2.31 7.44
N MET A 297 -15.12 -3.53 7.04
CA MET A 297 -14.81 -4.08 5.73
C MET A 297 -15.44 -3.26 4.60
N LEU A 298 -16.70 -2.81 4.75
CA LEU A 298 -17.34 -1.90 3.80
C LEU A 298 -16.52 -0.62 3.63
N ALA A 299 -16.06 -0.02 4.73
CA ALA A 299 -15.23 1.18 4.68
C ALA A 299 -13.96 0.98 3.83
N LEU A 300 -13.24 -0.13 4.04
CA LEU A 300 -11.97 -0.37 3.36
C LEU A 300 -12.12 -0.72 1.88
N VAL A 301 -13.11 -1.56 1.51
CA VAL A 301 -13.24 -2.00 0.11
C VAL A 301 -13.59 -0.86 -0.83
N GLY A 302 -14.31 0.16 -0.37
CA GLY A 302 -14.72 1.30 -1.19
C GLY A 302 -13.57 2.24 -1.58
N ILE A 303 -12.39 2.12 -0.96
CA ILE A 303 -11.27 3.05 -1.18
C ILE A 303 -10.58 2.73 -2.51
N PHE A 304 -9.82 1.64 -2.58
CA PHE A 304 -9.01 1.31 -3.75
C PHE A 304 -9.83 0.81 -4.95
N THR A 305 -11.05 0.30 -4.73
CA THR A 305 -11.90 -0.19 -5.84
C THR A 305 -12.54 0.93 -6.65
N VAL A 306 -12.59 2.16 -6.12
CA VAL A 306 -12.96 3.38 -6.86
C VAL A 306 -11.71 4.13 -7.27
N ALA A 307 -10.72 4.24 -6.38
CA ALA A 307 -9.48 4.97 -6.66
C ALA A 307 -8.67 4.36 -7.83
N GLY A 308 -8.67 3.04 -7.96
CA GLY A 308 -8.00 2.33 -9.06
C GLY A 308 -8.55 2.70 -10.44
N PRO A 309 -9.85 2.50 -10.72
CA PRO A 309 -10.46 2.90 -11.99
C PRO A 309 -10.28 4.39 -12.29
N LEU A 310 -10.42 5.26 -11.29
CA LEU A 310 -10.23 6.70 -11.44
C LEU A 310 -8.78 7.06 -11.81
N SER A 311 -7.80 6.37 -11.22
CA SER A 311 -6.38 6.52 -11.57
C SER A 311 -6.10 6.09 -13.02
N TYR A 312 -6.70 4.98 -13.47
CA TYR A 312 -6.59 4.58 -14.88
C TYR A 312 -7.36 5.52 -15.82
N TRP A 313 -8.43 6.16 -15.35
CA TRP A 313 -9.15 7.15 -16.15
C TRP A 313 -8.26 8.36 -16.44
N LEU A 314 -7.51 8.84 -15.43
CA LEU A 314 -6.48 9.87 -15.63
C LEU A 314 -5.44 9.45 -16.68
N VAL A 315 -4.92 8.22 -16.57
CA VAL A 315 -3.99 7.66 -17.57
C VAL A 315 -4.63 7.68 -18.97
N THR A 316 -5.87 7.21 -19.12
CA THR A 316 -6.54 7.19 -20.43
C THR A 316 -6.78 8.58 -21.00
N MET A 317 -7.23 9.55 -20.19
CA MET A 317 -7.53 10.89 -20.69
C MET A 317 -6.29 11.68 -21.10
N VAL A 318 -5.13 11.39 -20.49
CA VAL A 318 -3.85 11.96 -20.90
C VAL A 318 -3.37 11.39 -22.24
N HIS A 319 -3.54 10.09 -22.46
CA HIS A 319 -3.16 9.43 -23.72
C HIS A 319 -4.17 9.62 -24.86
N HIS A 320 -5.41 9.99 -24.54
CA HIS A 320 -6.52 10.14 -25.48
C HIS A 320 -7.16 11.54 -25.38
N PRO A 321 -6.43 12.61 -25.76
CA PRO A 321 -6.92 13.99 -25.67
C PRO A 321 -8.18 14.24 -26.52
N GLU A 322 -8.40 13.47 -27.58
CA GLU A 322 -9.61 13.51 -28.40
C GLU A 322 -10.87 13.16 -27.60
N TRP A 323 -10.78 12.14 -26.75
CA TRP A 323 -11.86 11.71 -25.86
C TRP A 323 -12.00 12.63 -24.66
N GLN A 324 -10.89 13.15 -24.14
CA GLN A 324 -10.91 14.19 -23.12
C GLN A 324 -11.70 15.42 -23.59
N ALA A 325 -11.43 15.90 -24.80
CA ALA A 325 -12.14 17.03 -25.39
C ALA A 325 -13.62 16.73 -25.67
N ALA A 326 -13.96 15.49 -26.07
CA ALA A 326 -15.34 15.08 -26.28
C ALA A 326 -16.15 15.08 -24.96
N VAL A 327 -15.57 14.52 -23.88
CA VAL A 327 -16.18 14.54 -22.55
C VAL A 327 -16.34 15.97 -22.03
N GLN A 328 -15.34 16.83 -22.23
CA GLN A 328 -15.40 18.23 -21.85
C GLN A 328 -16.55 18.98 -22.55
N ARG A 329 -16.71 18.79 -23.87
CA ARG A 329 -17.83 19.38 -24.63
C ARG A 329 -19.18 18.92 -24.12
N GLU A 330 -19.35 17.61 -23.90
CA GLU A 330 -20.57 17.04 -23.34
C GLU A 330 -20.91 17.66 -21.97
N ILE A 331 -19.91 17.80 -21.11
CA ILE A 331 -20.08 18.40 -19.78
C ILE A 331 -20.42 19.90 -19.87
N ASP A 332 -19.79 20.64 -20.77
CA ASP A 332 -20.07 22.06 -20.96
C ASP A 332 -21.51 22.28 -21.42
N GLU A 333 -21.99 21.48 -22.37
CA GLU A 333 -23.37 21.53 -22.88
C GLU A 333 -24.41 21.18 -21.81
N VAL A 334 -24.11 20.20 -20.95
CA VAL A 334 -25.07 19.67 -19.97
C VAL A 334 -25.07 20.45 -18.65
N CYS A 335 -23.89 20.88 -18.19
CA CYS A 335 -23.66 21.37 -16.82
C CYS A 335 -23.23 22.84 -16.75
N GLY A 336 -22.58 23.39 -17.78
CA GLY A 336 -22.11 24.77 -17.84
C GLY A 336 -21.17 25.18 -16.68
N ASP A 337 -21.67 25.97 -15.74
CA ASP A 337 -20.91 26.59 -14.64
C ASP A 337 -20.83 25.75 -13.35
N ARG A 338 -21.38 24.54 -13.35
CA ARG A 338 -21.29 23.61 -12.22
C ARG A 338 -20.69 22.27 -12.66
N PRO A 339 -20.03 21.53 -11.75
CA PRO A 339 -19.67 20.15 -12.00
C PRO A 339 -20.93 19.28 -12.18
N PRO A 340 -20.81 18.12 -12.85
CA PRO A 340 -21.90 17.17 -13.01
C PRO A 340 -22.44 16.62 -11.68
N THR A 341 -23.74 16.33 -11.64
CA THR A 341 -24.39 15.55 -10.57
C THR A 341 -24.94 14.24 -11.14
N LEU A 342 -25.39 13.32 -10.27
CA LEU A 342 -25.95 12.05 -10.72
C LEU A 342 -27.23 12.23 -11.56
N ASP A 343 -27.97 13.32 -11.36
CA ASP A 343 -29.17 13.64 -12.15
C ASP A 343 -28.83 13.95 -13.63
N ASP A 344 -27.58 14.35 -13.92
CA ASP A 344 -27.13 14.60 -15.28
C ASP A 344 -26.78 13.33 -16.04
N THR A 345 -26.58 12.21 -15.34
CA THR A 345 -26.09 10.93 -15.90
C THR A 345 -26.76 10.50 -17.21
N PRO A 346 -28.10 10.58 -17.37
CA PRO A 346 -28.76 10.20 -18.62
C PRO A 346 -28.31 11.02 -19.84
N ARG A 347 -27.77 12.23 -19.62
CA ARG A 347 -27.28 13.15 -20.65
C ARG A 347 -25.76 13.10 -20.82
N LEU A 348 -25.08 12.18 -20.14
CA LEU A 348 -23.61 12.03 -20.17
C LEU A 348 -23.17 10.66 -20.74
N PRO A 349 -23.64 10.23 -21.93
CA PRO A 349 -23.24 8.94 -22.52
C PRO A 349 -21.73 8.84 -22.85
N ILE A 350 -21.07 9.93 -23.27
CA ILE A 350 -19.64 9.92 -23.63
C ILE A 350 -18.78 9.75 -22.38
N LEU A 351 -19.06 10.49 -21.30
CA LEU A 351 -18.40 10.29 -20.01
C LEU A 351 -18.53 8.83 -19.54
N ARG A 352 -19.75 8.26 -19.59
CA ARG A 352 -20.01 6.86 -19.21
C ARG A 352 -19.28 5.88 -20.12
N ALA A 353 -19.19 6.15 -21.42
CA ALA A 353 -18.46 5.33 -22.37
C ALA A 353 -16.95 5.32 -22.06
N CYS A 354 -16.36 6.48 -21.79
CA CYS A 354 -14.96 6.59 -21.41
C CYS A 354 -14.68 5.85 -20.10
N ILE A 355 -15.51 6.01 -19.06
CA ILE A 355 -15.35 5.28 -17.79
C ILE A 355 -15.41 3.76 -18.02
N LYS A 356 -16.42 3.29 -18.76
CA LYS A 356 -16.60 1.86 -19.05
C LYS A 356 -15.43 1.29 -19.86
N GLU A 357 -14.96 2.03 -20.87
CA GLU A 357 -13.83 1.62 -21.68
C GLU A 357 -12.51 1.60 -20.89
N THR A 358 -12.30 2.53 -19.97
CA THR A 358 -11.14 2.53 -19.08
C THR A 358 -11.10 1.23 -18.27
N MET A 359 -12.23 0.84 -17.66
CA MET A 359 -12.32 -0.39 -16.87
C MET A 359 -12.18 -1.65 -17.73
N ARG A 360 -12.67 -1.65 -18.98
CA ARG A 360 -12.46 -2.76 -19.91
C ARG A 360 -10.98 -2.89 -20.30
N TRP A 361 -10.34 -1.78 -20.62
CA TRP A 361 -8.96 -1.74 -21.10
C TRP A 361 -7.95 -2.04 -19.99
N LYS A 362 -8.17 -1.48 -18.79
CA LYS A 362 -7.36 -1.64 -17.58
C LYS A 362 -8.21 -2.15 -16.40
N PRO A 363 -8.59 -3.44 -16.41
CA PRO A 363 -9.40 -4.01 -15.34
C PRO A 363 -8.63 -4.04 -14.03
N ASN A 364 -9.27 -3.56 -12.97
CA ASN A 364 -8.66 -3.48 -11.64
C ASN A 364 -8.52 -4.83 -10.95
N VAL A 365 -9.24 -5.87 -11.36
CA VAL A 365 -9.15 -7.22 -10.78
C VAL A 365 -8.90 -8.24 -11.88
N PRO A 366 -7.72 -8.22 -12.53
CA PRO A 366 -7.49 -8.94 -13.79
C PRO A 366 -7.61 -10.47 -13.67
N THR A 367 -7.41 -11.04 -12.49
CA THR A 367 -7.59 -12.47 -12.21
C THR A 367 -9.01 -12.84 -11.77
N GLY A 368 -9.89 -11.86 -11.60
CA GLY A 368 -11.09 -12.01 -10.79
C GLY A 368 -10.78 -12.37 -9.33
N VAL A 369 -11.82 -12.70 -8.57
CA VAL A 369 -11.69 -13.19 -7.18
C VAL A 369 -11.93 -14.69 -7.17
N ALA A 370 -11.03 -15.46 -6.55
CA ALA A 370 -11.08 -16.91 -6.56
C ALA A 370 -12.34 -17.49 -5.91
N HIS A 371 -12.90 -18.50 -6.55
CA HIS A 371 -13.96 -19.36 -6.03
C HIS A 371 -13.39 -20.74 -5.67
N GLU A 372 -14.13 -21.56 -4.94
CA GLU A 372 -13.78 -22.94 -4.63
C GLU A 372 -14.99 -23.86 -4.80
N THR A 373 -14.76 -25.06 -5.36
CA THR A 373 -15.80 -26.09 -5.54
C THR A 373 -16.04 -26.85 -4.24
N GLU A 374 -17.30 -26.94 -3.79
CA GLU A 374 -17.70 -27.57 -2.54
C GLU A 374 -17.90 -29.10 -2.65
N ARG A 375 -17.95 -29.62 -3.88
CA ARG A 375 -18.08 -31.05 -4.22
C ARG A 375 -17.47 -31.35 -5.58
N ASP A 376 -17.29 -32.62 -5.88
CA ASP A 376 -16.92 -33.08 -7.22
C ASP A 376 -17.99 -32.67 -8.25
N ASP A 377 -17.55 -32.31 -9.45
CA ASP A 377 -18.42 -31.94 -10.57
C ASP A 377 -17.90 -32.51 -11.89
N VAL A 378 -18.80 -32.64 -12.86
CA VAL A 378 -18.46 -32.94 -14.25
C VAL A 378 -18.99 -31.82 -15.12
N TYR A 379 -18.10 -31.15 -15.85
CA TYR A 379 -18.43 -30.04 -16.72
C TYR A 379 -17.84 -30.27 -18.11
N ASN A 380 -18.70 -30.30 -19.13
CA ASN A 380 -18.34 -30.58 -20.53
C ASN A 380 -17.47 -31.85 -20.69
N GLY A 381 -17.78 -32.91 -19.94
CA GLY A 381 -17.06 -34.18 -19.97
C GLY A 381 -15.78 -34.23 -19.12
N PHE A 382 -15.39 -33.11 -18.50
CA PHE A 382 -14.22 -33.02 -17.64
C PHE A 382 -14.57 -33.13 -16.16
N PHE A 383 -13.81 -33.95 -15.43
CA PHE A 383 -13.95 -34.08 -13.97
C PHE A 383 -13.25 -32.92 -13.25
N ILE A 384 -13.96 -32.29 -12.33
CA ILE A 384 -13.46 -31.22 -11.45
C ILE A 384 -13.61 -31.71 -10.02
N GLU A 385 -12.49 -31.89 -9.33
CA GLU A 385 -12.48 -32.38 -7.95
C GLU A 385 -12.96 -31.30 -6.97
N LYS A 386 -13.62 -31.72 -5.89
CA LYS A 386 -13.88 -30.88 -4.70
C LYS A 386 -12.61 -30.17 -4.23
N GLY A 387 -12.76 -28.93 -3.76
CA GLY A 387 -11.64 -28.10 -3.31
C GLY A 387 -10.84 -27.44 -4.45
N THR A 388 -11.21 -27.67 -5.71
CA THR A 388 -10.59 -26.98 -6.85
C THR A 388 -10.93 -25.49 -6.83
N ARG A 389 -9.90 -24.65 -7.00
CA ARG A 389 -10.04 -23.19 -7.03
C ARG A 389 -10.42 -22.74 -8.43
N ILE A 390 -11.44 -21.91 -8.57
CA ILE A 390 -11.89 -21.40 -9.86
C ILE A 390 -11.53 -19.91 -9.97
N LEU A 391 -10.75 -19.54 -10.98
CA LEU A 391 -10.38 -18.15 -11.28
C LEU A 391 -11.08 -17.67 -12.56
N PRO A 392 -12.07 -16.76 -12.45
CA PRO A 392 -12.66 -16.10 -13.62
C PRO A 392 -11.69 -15.02 -14.14
N LEU A 393 -10.91 -15.34 -15.18
CA LEU A 393 -9.83 -14.49 -15.69
C LEU A 393 -10.41 -13.27 -16.44
N ASP A 394 -10.73 -12.22 -15.69
CA ASP A 394 -11.33 -10.99 -16.20
C ASP A 394 -10.51 -10.34 -17.33
N TRP A 395 -9.18 -10.41 -17.21
CA TRP A 395 -8.26 -9.96 -18.26
C TRP A 395 -8.51 -10.62 -19.62
N ALA A 396 -8.87 -11.91 -19.62
CA ALA A 396 -9.19 -12.66 -20.83
C ALA A 396 -10.58 -12.30 -21.37
N PHE A 397 -11.59 -12.22 -20.51
CA PHE A 397 -12.95 -11.86 -20.91
C PHE A 397 -12.99 -10.51 -21.64
N LEU A 398 -12.33 -9.51 -21.06
CA LEU A 398 -12.28 -8.14 -21.59
C LEU A 398 -11.41 -7.97 -22.83
N ARG A 399 -10.78 -9.07 -23.29
CA ARG A 399 -9.99 -9.18 -24.51
C ARG A 399 -10.54 -10.19 -25.51
N ASN A 400 -11.78 -10.64 -25.33
CA ASN A 400 -12.46 -11.47 -26.30
C ASN A 400 -12.73 -10.66 -27.60
N PRO A 401 -12.09 -10.98 -28.74
CA PRO A 401 -12.23 -10.21 -29.98
C PRO A 401 -13.64 -10.28 -30.58
N ALA A 402 -14.44 -11.31 -30.25
CA ALA A 402 -15.82 -11.42 -30.73
C ALA A 402 -16.74 -10.40 -30.06
N LYS A 403 -16.52 -10.11 -28.78
CA LYS A 403 -17.28 -9.12 -28.01
C LYS A 403 -16.67 -7.73 -28.10
N TYR A 404 -15.33 -7.66 -28.10
CA TYR A 404 -14.56 -6.42 -28.15
C TYR A 404 -13.63 -6.44 -29.37
N PRO A 405 -14.14 -6.16 -30.60
CA PRO A 405 -13.26 -6.01 -31.75
C PRO A 405 -12.18 -4.96 -31.46
N ASP A 406 -10.95 -5.24 -31.89
CA ASP A 406 -9.74 -4.50 -31.52
C ASP A 406 -9.63 -4.29 -29.99
N PRO A 407 -9.43 -5.37 -29.21
CA PRO A 407 -9.53 -5.32 -27.75
C PRO A 407 -8.35 -4.61 -27.07
N LEU A 408 -7.23 -4.42 -27.77
CA LEU A 408 -6.03 -3.81 -27.20
C LEU A 408 -6.03 -2.29 -27.30
N THR A 409 -6.89 -1.71 -28.14
CA THR A 409 -7.05 -0.26 -28.29
C THR A 409 -8.15 0.27 -27.39
N PHE A 410 -7.95 1.47 -26.85
CA PHE A 410 -8.97 2.21 -26.10
C PHE A 410 -9.97 2.84 -27.09
N ARG A 411 -11.21 2.33 -27.13
CA ARG A 411 -12.24 2.76 -28.08
C ARG A 411 -13.61 2.99 -27.41
N PRO A 412 -13.85 4.15 -26.77
CA PRO A 412 -15.14 4.50 -26.16
C PRO A 412 -16.33 4.44 -27.13
N GLU A 413 -16.12 4.70 -28.43
CA GLU A 413 -17.15 4.62 -29.47
C GLU A 413 -17.83 3.25 -29.55
N ARG A 414 -17.15 2.18 -29.09
CA ARG A 414 -17.73 0.83 -29.03
C ARG A 414 -19.00 0.75 -28.19
N TRP A 415 -19.19 1.70 -27.29
CA TRP A 415 -20.34 1.78 -26.40
C TRP A 415 -21.42 2.75 -26.90
N LEU A 416 -21.13 3.53 -27.94
CA LEU A 416 -21.94 4.66 -28.41
C LEU A 416 -22.54 4.44 -29.79
N GLU A 417 -21.93 3.60 -30.63
CA GLU A 417 -22.29 3.44 -32.04
C GLU A 417 -22.93 2.07 -32.33
N PRO A 418 -24.10 2.02 -33.01
CA PRO A 418 -24.81 0.76 -33.34
C PRO A 418 -24.02 -0.26 -34.16
N SER A 419 -22.93 0.14 -34.81
CA SER A 419 -22.03 -0.73 -35.57
C SER A 419 -21.25 -1.72 -34.68
N TRP A 420 -21.16 -1.47 -33.37
CA TRP A 420 -20.39 -2.29 -32.45
C TRP A 420 -21.24 -3.34 -31.72
N PRO A 421 -20.73 -4.57 -31.51
CA PRO A 421 -21.44 -5.61 -30.75
C PRO A 421 -21.79 -5.21 -29.30
N THR A 422 -21.08 -4.24 -28.76
CA THR A 422 -21.21 -3.73 -27.39
C THR A 422 -22.24 -2.63 -27.21
N TYR A 423 -22.78 -2.08 -28.31
CA TYR A 423 -23.77 -1.00 -28.27
C TYR A 423 -25.10 -1.46 -27.68
N GLN A 424 -25.70 -0.60 -26.85
CA GLN A 424 -27.03 -0.80 -26.27
C GLN A 424 -27.78 0.53 -26.27
N ALA A 425 -29.07 0.47 -26.57
CA ALA A 425 -29.97 1.62 -26.55
C ALA A 425 -31.00 1.49 -25.41
N PRO A 426 -31.55 2.61 -24.88
CA PRO A 426 -31.25 3.98 -25.27
C PRO A 426 -29.95 4.51 -24.62
N LEU A 427 -29.29 5.47 -25.27
CA LEU A 427 -28.10 6.13 -24.72
C LEU A 427 -28.42 6.99 -23.48
N THR A 428 -29.69 7.22 -23.15
CA THR A 428 -30.09 7.79 -21.86
C THR A 428 -29.89 6.82 -20.68
N GLN A 429 -29.71 5.53 -20.96
CA GLN A 429 -29.51 4.49 -19.95
C GLN A 429 -28.15 3.79 -20.11
N TYR A 430 -27.68 3.63 -21.35
CA TYR A 430 -26.42 2.97 -21.68
C TYR A 430 -25.40 3.98 -22.23
N PRO A 431 -24.08 3.69 -22.14
CA PRO A 431 -23.49 2.57 -21.42
C PRO A 431 -23.58 2.72 -19.89
N THR A 432 -23.52 1.58 -19.22
CA THR A 432 -23.38 1.46 -17.76
C THR A 432 -22.33 0.38 -17.48
N ILE A 433 -21.60 0.51 -16.37
CA ILE A 433 -20.66 -0.52 -15.91
C ILE A 433 -21.39 -1.74 -15.32
N LYS A 434 -22.72 -1.64 -15.12
CA LYS A 434 -23.57 -2.74 -14.70
C LYS A 434 -23.43 -3.92 -15.67
N GLY A 435 -23.15 -5.09 -15.11
CA GLY A 435 -22.98 -6.32 -15.88
C GLY A 435 -21.59 -6.52 -16.49
N MET A 436 -20.61 -5.65 -16.18
CA MET A 436 -19.21 -5.97 -16.49
C MET A 436 -18.71 -7.15 -15.64
N SER A 437 -17.95 -8.05 -16.25
CA SER A 437 -17.34 -9.21 -15.60
C SER A 437 -16.42 -8.83 -14.44
N SER A 438 -15.86 -7.62 -14.46
CA SER A 438 -15.02 -7.05 -13.40
C SER A 438 -15.73 -6.93 -12.05
N PHE A 439 -17.07 -6.95 -12.03
CA PHE A 439 -17.87 -6.96 -10.81
C PHE A 439 -18.23 -8.38 -10.32
N GLY A 440 -17.63 -9.42 -10.90
CA GLY A 440 -17.80 -10.80 -10.48
C GLY A 440 -19.14 -11.42 -10.87
N TRP A 441 -19.42 -12.61 -10.32
CA TRP A 441 -20.45 -13.52 -10.84
C TRP A 441 -21.39 -14.06 -9.75
N GLY A 442 -22.65 -14.27 -10.12
CA GLY A 442 -23.64 -15.02 -9.35
C GLY A 442 -23.81 -14.51 -7.91
N HIS A 443 -23.90 -15.45 -6.96
CA HIS A 443 -24.07 -15.13 -5.53
C HIS A 443 -22.95 -14.26 -4.95
N ARG A 444 -21.79 -14.19 -5.60
CA ARG A 444 -20.61 -13.45 -5.15
C ARG A 444 -20.38 -12.14 -5.93
N GLN A 445 -21.33 -11.72 -6.77
CA GLN A 445 -21.26 -10.45 -7.48
C GLN A 445 -21.06 -9.27 -6.51
N CYS A 446 -20.30 -8.28 -6.94
CA CYS A 446 -19.97 -7.08 -6.17
C CYS A 446 -21.23 -6.31 -5.77
N LEU A 447 -21.31 -5.95 -4.50
CA LEU A 447 -22.42 -5.13 -3.97
C LEU A 447 -22.22 -3.64 -4.25
N GLY A 448 -20.97 -3.19 -4.36
CA GLY A 448 -20.58 -1.78 -4.52
C GLY A 448 -20.62 -1.26 -5.96
N MET A 449 -21.11 -2.05 -6.92
CA MET A 449 -21.08 -1.69 -8.35
C MET A 449 -21.76 -0.34 -8.65
N GLN A 450 -22.90 -0.07 -8.02
CA GLN A 450 -23.60 1.21 -8.18
C GLN A 450 -22.83 2.37 -7.56
N LEU A 451 -22.27 2.19 -6.36
CA LEU A 451 -21.39 3.15 -5.70
C LEU A 451 -20.19 3.50 -6.58
N THR A 452 -19.51 2.49 -7.14
CA THR A 452 -18.39 2.70 -8.06
C THR A 452 -18.82 3.47 -9.30
N GLN A 453 -19.98 3.17 -9.89
CA GLN A 453 -20.47 3.90 -11.05
C GLN A 453 -20.71 5.37 -10.74
N ASP A 454 -21.45 5.63 -9.66
CA ASP A 454 -21.92 6.95 -9.31
C ASP A 454 -20.74 7.84 -8.88
N GLU A 455 -19.82 7.29 -8.09
CA GLU A 455 -18.61 8.02 -7.67
C GLU A 455 -17.68 8.32 -8.85
N LEU A 456 -17.51 7.40 -9.80
CA LEU A 456 -16.72 7.65 -11.01
C LEU A 456 -17.37 8.69 -11.92
N ILE A 457 -18.69 8.71 -12.07
CA ILE A 457 -19.39 9.75 -12.83
C ILE A 457 -19.12 11.12 -12.21
N VAL A 458 -19.28 11.24 -10.89
CA VAL A 458 -19.06 12.50 -10.17
C VAL A 458 -17.59 12.93 -10.25
N ALA A 459 -16.65 12.03 -9.97
CA ALA A 459 -15.22 12.36 -9.91
C ALA A 459 -14.62 12.63 -11.30
N CYS A 460 -14.82 11.73 -12.28
CA CYS A 460 -14.33 11.91 -13.65
C CYS A 460 -15.01 13.12 -14.32
N GLY A 461 -16.32 13.29 -14.11
CA GLY A 461 -17.05 14.45 -14.59
C GLY A 461 -16.55 15.76 -13.99
N SER A 462 -16.28 15.80 -12.69
CA SER A 462 -15.70 16.98 -12.02
C SER A 462 -14.28 17.30 -12.53
N LEU A 463 -13.46 16.27 -12.78
CA LEU A 463 -12.12 16.42 -13.35
C LEU A 463 -12.18 17.03 -14.75
N ALA A 464 -13.01 16.49 -15.64
CA ALA A 464 -13.18 17.01 -16.98
C ALA A 464 -13.81 18.41 -16.99
N TRP A 465 -14.71 18.71 -16.05
CA TRP A 465 -15.26 20.06 -15.89
C TRP A 465 -14.19 21.08 -15.49
N ALA A 466 -13.29 20.72 -14.58
CA ALA A 466 -12.33 21.65 -13.96
C ALA A 466 -11.01 21.78 -14.72
N PHE A 467 -10.47 20.69 -15.27
CA PHE A 467 -9.09 20.60 -15.73
C PHE A 467 -8.94 20.09 -17.17
N THR A 468 -7.87 20.55 -17.82
CA THR A 468 -7.22 19.88 -18.94
C THR A 468 -6.07 19.03 -18.38
N LEU A 469 -6.15 17.73 -18.59
CA LEU A 469 -5.19 16.73 -18.12
C LEU A 469 -4.08 16.57 -19.16
N LYS A 470 -2.82 16.75 -18.76
CA LYS A 470 -1.66 16.76 -19.66
C LYS A 470 -0.52 15.90 -19.14
N HIS A 471 0.33 15.44 -20.07
CA HIS A 471 1.66 14.98 -19.71
C HIS A 471 2.43 16.11 -19.04
N LYS A 472 3.10 15.80 -17.93
CA LYS A 472 3.99 16.76 -17.27
C LYS A 472 5.24 16.97 -18.11
N ILE A 473 5.68 18.22 -18.27
CA ILE A 473 6.93 18.53 -18.96
C ILE A 473 8.09 18.52 -17.96
N ASP A 474 9.18 17.84 -18.30
CA ASP A 474 10.41 17.90 -17.54
C ASP A 474 11.10 19.26 -17.79
N PRO A 475 11.31 20.09 -16.74
CA PRO A 475 11.90 21.41 -16.91
C PRO A 475 13.37 21.38 -17.37
N LEU A 476 14.09 20.27 -17.15
CA LEU A 476 15.50 20.14 -17.54
C LEU A 476 15.64 19.72 -19.01
N THR A 477 14.75 18.84 -19.49
CA THR A 477 14.87 18.25 -20.83
C THR A 477 13.86 18.78 -21.84
N GLY A 478 12.81 19.48 -21.38
CA GLY A 478 11.69 19.94 -22.20
C GLY A 478 10.80 18.81 -22.75
N ARG A 479 11.06 17.55 -22.37
CA ARG A 479 10.31 16.38 -22.86
C ARG A 479 9.14 16.06 -21.95
N GLN A 480 8.12 15.42 -22.50
CA GLN A 480 7.01 14.87 -21.73
C GLN A 480 7.51 13.74 -20.82
N LYS A 481 7.16 13.80 -19.54
CA LYS A 481 7.34 12.69 -18.61
C LYS A 481 6.38 11.56 -19.01
N PRO A 482 6.86 10.31 -19.00
CA PRO A 482 6.04 9.18 -19.40
C PRO A 482 4.95 8.93 -18.36
N VAL A 483 3.71 8.76 -18.84
CA VAL A 483 2.61 8.19 -18.06
C VAL A 483 2.49 6.72 -18.49
N PRO A 484 2.88 5.75 -17.64
CA PRO A 484 3.02 4.37 -18.07
C PRO A 484 1.68 3.68 -18.30
N LEU A 485 1.58 2.92 -19.40
CA LEU A 485 0.40 2.11 -19.74
C LEU A 485 0.50 0.67 -19.23
N ASP A 486 1.70 0.20 -18.98
CA ASP A 486 2.07 -1.20 -18.71
C ASP A 486 2.64 -1.41 -17.30
N LYS A 487 2.71 -0.35 -16.47
CA LYS A 487 3.20 -0.42 -15.11
C LYS A 487 2.09 -0.30 -14.09
N SER A 488 2.08 -1.22 -13.15
CA SER A 488 1.12 -1.31 -12.07
C SER A 488 1.71 -2.12 -10.92
N ASN A 489 1.13 -1.96 -9.74
CA ASN A 489 1.33 -2.95 -8.69
C ASN A 489 0.83 -4.34 -9.17
N SER A 490 1.24 -5.40 -8.47
CA SER A 490 0.84 -6.79 -8.79
C SER A 490 -0.02 -7.41 -7.71
N LEU A 491 -0.76 -6.58 -6.97
CA LEU A 491 -1.71 -7.03 -5.98
C LEU A 491 -2.97 -7.59 -6.64
N LEU A 492 -3.86 -8.21 -5.86
CA LEU A 492 -5.16 -8.69 -6.32
C LEU A 492 -5.97 -7.58 -7.00
N ILE A 493 -5.85 -6.36 -6.46
CA ILE A 493 -6.48 -5.16 -7.00
C ILE A 493 -5.38 -4.24 -7.50
N VAL A 494 -5.47 -3.96 -8.79
CA VAL A 494 -4.43 -3.33 -9.58
C VAL A 494 -4.73 -1.84 -9.77
N LYS A 495 -3.70 -1.03 -9.63
CA LYS A 495 -3.67 0.40 -9.98
C LYS A 495 -2.33 0.74 -10.64
N PRO A 496 -2.25 1.81 -11.44
CA PRO A 496 -0.97 2.22 -12.03
C PRO A 496 0.07 2.53 -10.94
N ASP A 497 1.34 2.26 -11.23
CA ASP A 497 2.46 2.69 -10.39
C ASP A 497 2.50 4.23 -10.31
N PRO A 498 3.11 4.82 -9.26
CA PRO A 498 3.22 6.27 -9.15
C PRO A 498 3.81 6.89 -10.43
N PHE A 499 3.11 7.88 -10.97
CA PHE A 499 3.48 8.65 -12.14
C PHE A 499 3.19 10.13 -11.94
N GLU A 500 3.81 10.99 -12.77
CA GLU A 500 3.59 12.43 -12.75
C GLU A 500 2.76 12.88 -13.96
N MET A 501 1.87 13.84 -13.73
CA MET A 501 1.07 14.50 -14.76
C MET A 501 0.71 15.91 -14.32
N ASP A 502 0.20 16.73 -15.24
CA ASP A 502 -0.23 18.09 -14.96
C ASP A 502 -1.76 18.22 -15.02
N PHE A 503 -2.31 18.98 -14.07
CA PHE A 503 -3.72 19.35 -13.98
C PHE A 503 -3.83 20.85 -14.22
N GLU A 504 -4.11 21.25 -15.45
CA GLU A 504 -4.23 22.66 -15.81
C GLU A 504 -5.70 23.09 -15.72
N PRO A 505 -6.08 24.05 -14.87
CA PRO A 505 -7.44 24.56 -14.86
C PRO A 505 -7.83 25.06 -16.27
N ARG A 506 -9.02 24.69 -16.73
CA ARG A 506 -9.44 24.98 -18.13
C ARG A 506 -9.48 26.48 -18.45
N SER A 507 -9.70 27.32 -17.44
CA SER A 507 -9.54 28.78 -17.52
C SER A 507 -9.29 29.36 -16.12
N ARG A 508 -8.95 30.65 -16.07
CA ARG A 508 -8.82 31.39 -14.80
C ARG A 508 -10.16 31.41 -14.05
N GLU A 509 -11.25 31.64 -14.77
CA GLU A 509 -12.62 31.66 -14.23
C GLU A 509 -12.98 30.28 -13.66
N ARG A 510 -12.65 29.20 -14.38
CA ARG A 510 -12.90 27.83 -13.90
C ARG A 510 -12.12 27.53 -12.62
N ARG A 511 -10.86 27.96 -12.52
CA ARG A 511 -10.06 27.86 -11.29
C ARG A 511 -10.74 28.56 -10.11
N GLU A 512 -11.21 29.78 -10.31
CA GLU A 512 -11.90 30.56 -9.28
C GLU A 512 -13.24 29.91 -8.88
N GLN A 513 -13.99 29.38 -9.85
CA GLN A 513 -15.22 28.63 -9.60
C GLN A 513 -14.99 27.38 -8.76
N VAL A 514 -13.95 26.58 -9.05
CA VAL A 514 -13.57 25.41 -8.24
C VAL A 514 -13.36 25.80 -6.77
N LEU A 515 -12.51 26.80 -6.52
CA LEU A 515 -12.19 27.23 -5.16
C LEU A 515 -13.41 27.78 -4.42
N LYS A 516 -14.23 28.60 -5.09
CA LYS A 516 -15.45 29.18 -4.52
C LYS A 516 -16.51 28.12 -4.21
N GLN A 517 -16.66 27.11 -5.06
CA GLN A 517 -17.59 26.01 -4.82
C GLN A 517 -17.15 25.14 -3.64
N TRP A 518 -15.85 24.88 -3.49
CA TRP A 518 -15.31 24.20 -2.32
C TRP A 518 -15.55 25.00 -1.05
N GLU A 519 -15.14 26.26 -1.02
CA GLU A 519 -15.31 27.14 0.16
C GLU A 519 -16.77 27.17 0.63
N ARG A 520 -17.72 27.34 -0.30
CA ARG A 520 -19.16 27.29 0.02
C ARG A 520 -19.62 25.94 0.57
N ALA A 521 -19.10 24.84 0.03
CA ALA A 521 -19.47 23.49 0.48
C ALA A 521 -18.90 23.20 1.88
N GLU A 522 -17.66 23.61 2.15
CA GLU A 522 -16.99 23.47 3.43
C GLU A 522 -17.68 24.32 4.51
N GLN A 523 -17.94 25.61 4.24
CA GLN A 523 -18.67 26.48 5.15
C GLN A 523 -20.06 25.92 5.49
N LYS A 524 -20.76 25.34 4.50
CA LYS A 524 -22.07 24.71 4.72
C LYS A 524 -21.97 23.49 5.62
N ASP A 525 -21.05 22.55 5.37
CA ASP A 525 -20.91 21.35 6.22
C ASP A 525 -20.47 21.71 7.64
N VAL A 526 -19.48 22.61 7.79
CA VAL A 526 -19.02 23.09 9.10
C VAL A 526 -20.17 23.71 9.88
N LYS A 527 -20.93 24.62 9.26
CA LYS A 527 -22.10 25.22 9.90
C LYS A 527 -23.12 24.16 10.33
N GLN A 528 -23.46 23.22 9.44
CA GLN A 528 -24.40 22.15 9.74
C GLN A 528 -23.92 21.25 10.88
N ARG A 529 -22.63 20.93 10.96
CA ARG A 529 -22.04 20.18 12.09
C ARG A 529 -22.13 20.96 13.39
N VAL A 530 -21.78 22.24 13.39
CA VAL A 530 -21.85 23.11 14.57
C VAL A 530 -23.29 23.25 15.06
N ASP A 531 -24.23 23.54 14.17
CA ASP A 531 -25.65 23.69 14.49
C ASP A 531 -26.23 22.38 15.05
N PHE A 532 -25.86 21.24 14.48
CA PHE A 532 -26.26 19.92 14.97
C PHE A 532 -25.72 19.65 16.39
N LEU A 533 -24.43 19.90 16.64
CA LEU A 533 -23.84 19.71 17.97
C LEU A 533 -24.42 20.69 19.00
N ARG A 534 -24.71 21.93 18.59
CA ARG A 534 -25.37 22.92 19.44
C ARG A 534 -26.76 22.43 19.86
N ALA A 535 -27.57 21.96 18.91
CA ALA A 535 -28.89 21.39 19.20
C ALA A 535 -28.81 20.19 20.16
N ALA A 536 -27.82 19.32 20.00
CA ALA A 536 -27.58 18.20 20.90
C ALA A 536 -27.26 18.65 22.34
N LYS A 537 -26.39 19.66 22.51
CA LYS A 537 -26.07 20.25 23.83
C LYS A 537 -27.29 20.89 24.48
N THR A 538 -28.06 21.68 23.72
CA THR A 538 -29.29 22.31 24.20
C THR A 538 -30.30 21.27 24.68
N ALA A 539 -30.47 20.16 23.94
CA ALA A 539 -31.36 19.07 24.33
C ALA A 539 -30.95 18.37 25.63
N ARG A 540 -29.68 18.47 26.04
CA ARG A 540 -29.16 17.91 27.32
C ARG A 540 -29.18 18.92 28.48
N GLY A 541 -29.60 20.16 28.25
CA GLY A 541 -29.59 21.21 29.28
C GLY A 541 -28.21 21.78 29.60
N GLU A 542 -27.21 21.57 28.74
CA GLU A 542 -25.88 22.19 28.89
C GLU A 542 -25.97 23.68 28.51
N MET A 543 -25.46 24.58 29.37
CA MET A 543 -25.44 26.02 29.06
C MET A 543 -24.64 26.27 27.78
N LEU A 544 -25.27 26.95 26.82
CA LEU A 544 -24.58 27.47 25.64
C LEU A 544 -23.69 28.62 26.11
N ASP A 545 -22.38 28.41 26.16
CA ASP A 545 -21.48 29.55 26.28
C ASP A 545 -21.68 30.42 25.03
N GLY A 546 -21.86 31.73 25.24
CA GLY A 546 -22.17 32.71 24.19
C GLY A 546 -20.97 33.09 23.33
N SER A 547 -19.85 32.37 23.39
CA SER A 547 -18.79 32.57 22.42
C SER A 547 -19.22 31.93 21.09
N GLU A 548 -19.28 32.75 20.04
CA GLU A 548 -19.11 32.20 18.70
C GLU A 548 -17.85 31.33 18.74
N PRO A 549 -17.85 30.13 18.10
CA PRO A 549 -16.61 29.41 17.95
C PRO A 549 -15.68 30.35 17.18
N THR A 550 -14.74 30.97 17.91
CA THR A 550 -13.63 31.72 17.36
C THR A 550 -13.15 30.87 16.22
N LYS A 551 -13.14 31.43 14.98
CA LYS A 551 -12.59 30.77 13.79
C LYS A 551 -11.50 29.87 14.29
N GLN A 552 -11.70 28.55 14.23
CA GLN A 552 -10.60 27.65 14.50
C GLN A 552 -9.56 28.09 13.48
N GLN A 553 -8.58 28.87 13.95
CA GLN A 553 -7.30 28.98 13.29
C GLN A 553 -6.96 27.54 12.95
N PRO A 554 -6.59 27.25 11.69
CA PRO A 554 -6.36 25.89 11.26
C PRO A 554 -5.57 25.24 12.37
N ILE A 555 -6.18 24.25 13.02
CA ILE A 555 -5.46 23.45 13.98
C ILE A 555 -4.45 22.78 13.07
N MET A 556 -3.28 23.41 12.93
CA MET A 556 -2.06 22.72 12.64
C MET A 556 -1.97 21.75 13.80
N SER A 557 -2.57 20.57 13.64
CA SER A 557 -2.28 19.40 14.43
C SER A 557 -0.88 18.93 14.05
N ASN A 558 0.08 19.83 14.17
CA ASN A 558 1.51 19.55 14.16
C ASN A 558 1.99 19.64 15.60
N TYR A 559 1.25 19.03 16.54
CA TYR A 559 1.92 18.47 17.69
C TYR A 559 2.49 17.14 17.24
N ILE A 560 3.60 17.22 16.51
CA ILE A 560 4.52 16.10 16.41
C ILE A 560 4.78 15.69 17.86
N ASN A 561 4.39 14.46 18.21
CA ASN A 561 4.55 13.96 19.57
C ASN A 561 6.04 14.00 19.91
N THR A 562 6.46 15.00 20.69
CA THR A 562 7.87 15.23 21.04
C THR A 562 8.47 13.98 21.68
N ASN A 563 7.69 13.22 22.44
CA ASN A 563 8.15 11.98 23.06
C ASN A 563 8.41 10.88 22.02
N ALA A 564 7.58 10.78 20.98
CA ALA A 564 7.79 9.86 19.87
C ALA A 564 9.05 10.24 19.06
N VAL A 565 9.25 11.54 18.79
CA VAL A 565 10.46 12.04 18.10
C VAL A 565 11.72 11.75 18.90
N VAL A 566 11.71 12.04 20.20
CA VAL A 566 12.85 11.77 21.08
C VAL A 566 13.09 10.27 21.20
N GLY A 567 12.04 9.45 21.28
CA GLY A 567 12.16 7.98 21.35
C GLY A 567 12.80 7.38 20.10
N VAL A 568 12.34 7.78 18.92
CA VAL A 568 12.95 7.36 17.64
C VAL A 568 14.39 7.86 17.52
N THR A 569 14.66 9.10 17.94
CA THR A 569 16.01 9.66 17.88
C THR A 569 16.95 8.95 18.86
N ALA A 570 16.48 8.57 20.06
CA ALA A 570 17.25 7.79 21.02
C ALA A 570 17.61 6.41 20.47
N ALA A 571 16.69 5.76 19.75
CA ALA A 571 16.98 4.52 19.04
C ALA A 571 18.11 4.72 18.00
N CYS A 572 18.07 5.81 17.23
CA CYS A 572 19.16 6.16 16.31
C CYS A 572 20.50 6.37 17.03
N SER A 573 20.51 7.00 18.21
CA SER A 573 21.72 7.16 19.03
C SER A 573 22.32 5.80 19.43
N PHE A 574 21.50 4.82 19.82
CA PHE A 574 21.98 3.47 20.17
C PHE A 574 22.39 2.62 18.95
N ILE A 575 21.75 2.81 17.79
CA ILE A 575 22.19 2.20 16.52
C ILE A 575 23.59 2.71 16.15
N LEU A 576 23.84 4.02 16.29
CA LEU A 576 25.15 4.62 16.05
C LEU A 576 26.21 4.10 17.01
N LEU A 577 25.86 3.94 18.29
CA LEU A 577 26.70 3.29 19.30
C LEU A 577 27.06 1.85 18.88
N GLY A 578 26.06 1.04 18.54
CA GLY A 578 26.25 -0.34 18.12
C GLY A 578 27.20 -0.44 16.93
N ASN A 579 26.99 0.38 15.89
CA ASN A 579 27.88 0.44 14.75
C ASN A 579 29.32 0.83 15.14
N ALA A 580 29.50 1.83 16.00
CA ALA A 580 30.84 2.26 16.44
C ALA A 580 31.56 1.16 17.24
N ILE A 581 30.83 0.39 18.06
CA ILE A 581 31.37 -0.79 18.77
C ILE A 581 31.79 -1.85 17.76
N THR A 582 30.93 -2.25 16.84
CA THR A 582 31.24 -3.26 15.81
C THR A 582 32.46 -2.85 14.99
N GLN A 583 32.55 -1.58 14.59
CA GLN A 583 33.70 -1.04 13.86
C GLN A 583 35.00 -1.12 14.67
N SER A 584 34.98 -0.72 15.95
CA SER A 584 36.17 -0.65 16.81
C SER A 584 36.68 -2.00 17.30
N PHE A 585 35.76 -2.94 17.59
CA PHE A 585 36.09 -4.20 18.28
C PHE A 585 36.00 -5.44 17.39
N MET A 586 35.38 -5.34 16.21
CA MET A 586 35.27 -6.46 15.28
C MET A 586 35.87 -6.12 13.91
N GLY A 587 35.39 -5.05 13.28
CA GLY A 587 35.74 -4.72 11.90
C GLY A 587 37.22 -4.40 11.69
N VAL A 588 37.75 -3.36 12.34
CA VAL A 588 39.17 -3.01 12.19
C VAL A 588 40.08 -4.14 12.71
N PRO A 589 39.82 -4.78 13.87
CA PRO A 589 40.60 -5.95 14.29
C PRO A 589 40.63 -7.09 13.26
N ALA A 590 39.51 -7.40 12.60
CA ALA A 590 39.46 -8.40 11.54
C ALA A 590 40.30 -8.00 10.31
N LEU A 591 40.33 -6.72 9.96
CA LEU A 591 41.19 -6.20 8.89
C LEU A 591 42.69 -6.24 9.23
N LEU A 592 43.03 -6.33 10.53
CA LEU A 592 44.41 -6.39 11.03
C LEU A 592 44.85 -7.80 11.45
N VAL A 593 44.00 -8.83 11.31
CA VAL A 593 44.30 -10.17 11.84
C VAL A 593 45.54 -10.81 11.20
N ASP A 594 45.74 -10.57 9.91
CA ASP A 594 46.87 -11.08 9.13
C ASP A 594 48.04 -10.07 9.04
N PHE A 595 48.03 -8.98 9.82
CA PHE A 595 49.11 -7.99 9.74
C PHE A 595 50.41 -8.56 10.35
N PRO A 596 51.53 -8.56 9.60
CA PRO A 596 52.80 -9.10 10.10
C PRO A 596 53.31 -8.30 11.30
N ARG A 597 53.92 -9.00 12.28
CA ARG A 597 54.46 -8.34 13.48
C ARG A 597 55.66 -7.44 13.09
N PRO A 598 55.79 -6.23 13.67
CA PRO A 598 56.78 -5.22 13.26
C PRO A 598 58.26 -5.65 13.29
N LEU A 599 58.60 -6.77 13.94
CA LEU A 599 59.97 -7.27 14.11
C LEU A 599 60.19 -8.68 13.51
N ALA A 600 59.20 -9.27 12.83
CA ALA A 600 59.27 -10.66 12.35
C ALA A 600 58.87 -10.87 10.87
N GLY A 601 58.21 -9.90 10.23
CA GLY A 601 57.82 -9.99 8.81
C GLY A 601 58.84 -9.36 7.87
N SER A 602 58.89 -9.84 6.62
CA SER A 602 59.70 -9.19 5.58
C SER A 602 59.07 -7.86 5.16
N LYS A 603 59.88 -6.92 4.65
CA LYS A 603 59.38 -5.62 4.15
C LYS A 603 58.28 -5.80 3.10
N GLU A 604 58.40 -6.82 2.26
CA GLU A 604 57.46 -7.16 1.19
C GLU A 604 56.10 -7.65 1.75
N GLU A 605 56.10 -8.44 2.82
CA GLU A 605 54.89 -8.89 3.50
C GLU A 605 54.12 -7.72 4.13
N TYR A 606 54.83 -6.78 4.75
CA TYR A 606 54.21 -5.60 5.36
C TYR A 606 53.61 -4.66 4.31
N THR A 607 54.31 -4.48 3.19
CA THR A 607 53.82 -3.73 2.02
C THR A 607 52.55 -4.38 1.44
N ALA A 608 52.54 -5.71 1.27
CA ALA A 608 51.39 -6.44 0.74
C ALA A 608 50.16 -6.33 1.68
N ALA A 609 50.37 -6.47 2.99
CA ALA A 609 49.31 -6.30 4.00
C ALA A 609 48.73 -4.87 4.00
N SER A 610 49.60 -3.86 3.85
CA SER A 610 49.21 -2.45 3.78
C SER A 610 48.35 -2.13 2.55
N LYS A 611 48.72 -2.68 1.39
CA LYS A 611 47.92 -2.55 0.14
C LYS A 611 46.58 -3.27 0.25
N LYS A 612 46.55 -4.47 0.85
CA LYS A 612 45.32 -5.24 1.11
C LYS A 612 44.37 -4.46 2.02
N LEU A 613 44.88 -3.86 3.10
CA LEU A 613 44.11 -3.00 3.99
C LEU A 613 43.52 -1.81 3.23
N GLY A 614 44.32 -1.11 2.43
CA GLY A 614 43.85 0.00 1.60
C GLY A 614 42.72 -0.38 0.63
N LYS A 615 42.79 -1.58 0.02
CA LYS A 615 41.73 -2.10 -0.87
C LYS A 615 40.42 -2.44 -0.12
N GLN A 616 40.52 -2.90 1.13
CA GLN A 616 39.35 -3.29 1.94
C GLN A 616 38.75 -2.12 2.74
N TRP A 617 39.53 -1.07 3.01
CA TRP A 617 39.12 0.05 3.86
C TRP A 617 37.88 0.82 3.36
N PRO A 618 37.72 1.12 2.05
CA PRO A 618 36.55 1.82 1.54
C PRO A 618 35.22 1.14 1.86
N VAL A 619 35.15 -0.18 1.69
CA VAL A 619 33.94 -0.97 2.00
C VAL A 619 33.58 -0.83 3.48
N PHE A 620 34.58 -0.76 4.35
CA PHE A 620 34.41 -0.63 5.79
C PHE A 620 33.93 0.75 6.24
N TRP A 621 34.43 1.86 5.67
CA TRP A 621 34.04 3.22 6.09
C TRP A 621 32.88 3.83 5.28
N GLN A 622 32.63 3.39 4.04
CA GLN A 622 31.57 3.94 3.19
C GLN A 622 30.18 3.80 3.83
N MET A 623 29.88 2.66 4.45
CA MET A 623 28.63 2.46 5.19
C MET A 623 28.46 3.50 6.30
N GLY A 624 29.58 3.85 6.98
CA GLY A 624 29.66 4.93 7.97
C GLY A 624 29.22 6.30 7.43
N ASN A 625 29.65 6.65 6.21
CA ASN A 625 29.39 7.96 5.63
C ASN A 625 28.03 8.04 4.92
N VAL A 626 27.57 6.96 4.27
CA VAL A 626 26.32 6.96 3.48
C VAL A 626 25.11 6.75 4.38
N PHE A 627 25.21 5.89 5.41
CA PHE A 627 24.07 5.50 6.22
C PHE A 627 24.09 6.15 7.62
N PHE A 628 25.22 6.09 8.31
CA PHE A 628 25.31 6.51 9.71
C PHE A 628 25.51 8.01 9.92
N ARG A 629 26.17 8.71 8.98
CA ARG A 629 26.33 10.18 9.06
C ARG A 629 24.98 10.93 8.93
N PRO A 630 24.09 10.60 7.97
CA PRO A 630 22.75 11.18 7.94
C PRO A 630 21.94 10.93 9.21
N MET A 631 22.03 9.74 9.82
CA MET A 631 21.38 9.46 11.10
C MET A 631 21.87 10.37 12.22
N SER A 632 23.18 10.65 12.29
CA SER A 632 23.71 11.58 13.30
C SER A 632 23.31 13.02 13.01
N THR A 633 23.23 13.42 11.74
CA THR A 633 22.74 14.75 11.33
C THR A 633 21.26 14.94 11.67
N LEU A 634 20.42 13.91 11.43
CA LEU A 634 19.03 13.90 11.87
C LEU A 634 18.93 14.08 13.39
N GLY A 635 19.77 13.39 14.15
CA GLY A 635 19.84 13.53 15.61
C GLY A 635 20.12 14.95 16.10
N ILE A 636 20.87 15.76 15.35
CA ILE A 636 21.07 17.19 15.67
C ILE A 636 19.71 17.91 15.59
N PHE A 637 19.03 17.80 14.45
CA PHE A 637 17.79 18.54 14.20
C PHE A 637 16.63 18.07 15.09
N THR A 638 16.46 16.76 15.28
CA THR A 638 15.34 16.21 16.05
C THR A 638 15.50 16.47 17.55
N TYR A 639 16.70 16.36 18.10
CA TYR A 639 16.93 16.76 19.50
C TYR A 639 16.89 18.28 19.70
N SER A 640 17.36 19.08 18.74
CA SER A 640 17.19 20.54 18.79
C SER A 640 15.71 20.94 18.73
N TYR A 641 14.91 20.30 17.88
CA TYR A 641 13.47 20.48 17.84
C TYR A 641 12.83 20.13 19.18
N ALA A 642 13.15 18.97 19.75
CA ALA A 642 12.64 18.55 21.04
C ALA A 642 13.03 19.53 22.17
N ALA A 643 14.27 20.02 22.18
CA ALA A 643 14.72 21.03 23.11
C ALA A 643 13.90 22.33 23.00
N ILE A 644 13.71 22.84 21.77
CA ILE A 644 12.95 24.07 21.52
C ILE A 644 11.47 23.88 21.89
N ALA A 645 10.87 22.75 21.51
CA ALA A 645 9.47 22.44 21.81
C ALA A 645 9.24 22.38 23.33
N THR A 646 10.11 21.70 24.08
CA THR A 646 10.03 21.63 25.54
C THR A 646 10.33 22.98 26.21
N LEU A 647 11.27 23.77 25.68
CA LEU A 647 11.56 25.11 26.19
C LEU A 647 10.38 26.08 26.01
N ARG A 648 9.73 26.06 24.84
CA ARG A 648 8.54 26.87 24.53
C ARG A 648 7.34 26.48 25.41
N ALA A 649 7.15 25.19 25.63
CA ALA A 649 6.11 24.71 26.56
C ALA A 649 6.35 25.23 28.00
N ALA A 650 7.60 25.28 28.44
CA ALA A 650 7.98 25.79 29.76
C ALA A 650 7.94 27.32 29.91
N SER A 651 7.79 28.09 28.82
CA SER A 651 7.79 29.55 28.81
C SER A 651 6.45 30.18 28.40
N SER A 652 5.37 29.38 28.36
CA SER A 652 4.01 29.84 28.04
C SER A 652 3.38 30.64 29.21
N PRO A 653 2.85 31.86 28.98
CA PRO A 653 2.20 32.69 30.01
C PRO A 653 0.94 32.04 30.64
N LEU A 654 0.29 31.11 29.94
CA LEU A 654 -0.93 30.44 30.40
C LEU A 654 -0.71 29.50 31.59
N LEU A 655 0.55 29.12 31.86
CA LEU A 655 0.92 28.24 32.98
C LEU A 655 1.49 29.00 34.18
N SER A 656 1.93 30.26 34.01
CA SER A 656 2.44 31.08 35.11
C SER A 656 1.35 31.58 36.05
N ASP A 657 0.12 31.74 35.56
CA ASP A 657 -1.02 32.25 36.35
C ASP A 657 -1.55 31.25 37.39
N PHE A 658 -1.15 29.98 37.34
CA PHE A 658 -1.58 28.94 38.27
C PHE A 658 -0.53 28.57 39.35
N GLY A 659 0.59 29.29 39.44
CA GLY A 659 1.58 29.09 40.51
C GLY A 659 2.28 27.72 40.54
N VAL A 660 2.15 26.91 39.48
CA VAL A 660 2.79 25.59 39.39
C VAL A 660 4.19 25.73 38.81
N SER A 661 5.21 25.63 39.65
CA SER A 661 6.60 25.43 39.19
C SER A 661 6.76 24.00 38.65
N THR A 662 6.47 23.79 37.35
CA THR A 662 6.60 22.45 36.75
C THR A 662 8.07 21.99 36.63
N PRO A 663 8.40 20.74 36.99
CA PRO A 663 9.75 20.14 36.81
C PRO A 663 10.22 20.02 35.34
N GLN A 664 9.35 20.27 34.36
CA GLN A 664 9.69 20.25 32.92
C GLN A 664 10.63 21.39 32.48
N SER A 665 10.89 22.38 33.35
CA SER A 665 11.73 23.54 33.05
C SER A 665 13.21 23.23 32.76
N THR A 666 13.68 21.99 33.01
CA THR A 666 15.08 21.58 32.77
C THR A 666 15.26 20.46 31.74
N THR A 667 14.20 19.78 31.29
CA THR A 667 14.31 18.63 30.36
C THR A 667 14.83 19.05 28.98
N TRP A 668 14.53 20.27 28.53
CA TRP A 668 15.07 20.81 27.28
C TRP A 668 16.60 20.84 27.27
N LYS A 669 17.26 21.00 28.42
CA LYS A 669 18.73 20.97 28.55
C LYS A 669 19.29 19.60 28.19
N LEU A 670 18.59 18.53 28.55
CA LEU A 670 19.00 17.16 28.22
C LEU A 670 18.95 16.91 26.71
N TYR A 671 17.91 17.42 26.04
CA TYR A 671 17.79 17.33 24.58
C TYR A 671 18.80 18.24 23.87
N ALA A 672 19.07 19.44 24.39
CA ALA A 672 20.10 20.31 23.84
C ALA A 672 21.50 19.69 23.95
N ILE A 673 21.84 19.07 25.09
CA ILE A 673 23.10 18.34 25.26
C ILE A 673 23.16 17.13 24.31
N SER A 674 22.05 16.41 24.13
CA SER A 674 21.97 15.29 23.19
C SER A 674 22.21 15.73 21.73
N ALA A 675 21.65 16.88 21.32
CA ALA A 675 21.94 17.48 20.00
C ALA A 675 23.43 17.84 19.86
N ALA A 676 24.03 18.42 20.90
CA ALA A 676 25.45 18.78 20.91
C ALA A 676 26.35 17.53 20.78
N CYS A 677 26.03 16.42 21.45
CA CYS A 677 26.75 15.15 21.30
C CYS A 677 26.73 14.64 19.85
N HIS A 678 25.59 14.76 19.15
CA HIS A 678 25.50 14.40 17.73
C HIS A 678 26.30 15.35 16.83
N LEU A 679 26.33 16.64 17.14
CA LEU A 679 27.19 17.61 16.44
C LEU A 679 28.67 17.29 16.63
N ILE A 680 29.11 17.01 17.87
CA ILE A 680 30.48 16.58 18.19
C ILE A 680 30.82 15.31 17.40
N THR A 681 29.90 14.35 17.31
CA THR A 681 30.10 13.10 16.54
C THR A 681 30.35 13.38 15.05
N VAL A 682 29.56 14.27 14.44
CA VAL A 682 29.71 14.64 13.01
C VAL A 682 30.99 15.42 12.77
N VAL A 683 31.28 16.42 13.61
CA VAL A 683 32.48 17.27 13.49
C VAL A 683 33.74 16.44 13.73
N HIS A 684 33.78 15.61 14.77
CA HIS A 684 34.89 14.71 15.05
C HIS A 684 35.12 13.72 13.90
N SER A 685 34.05 13.16 13.34
CA SER A 685 34.17 12.29 12.16
C SER A 685 34.82 13.04 11.00
N ALA A 686 34.34 14.25 10.68
CA ALA A 686 34.85 15.06 9.58
C ALA A 686 36.32 15.47 9.76
N ILE A 687 36.67 15.97 10.94
CA ILE A 687 38.00 16.56 11.21
C ILE A 687 39.04 15.49 11.51
N ASN A 688 38.70 14.47 12.30
CA ASN A 688 39.69 13.54 12.85
C ASN A 688 39.69 12.17 12.14
N MET A 689 38.55 11.70 11.67
CA MET A 689 38.41 10.34 11.11
C MET A 689 38.58 10.32 9.59
N GLN A 690 37.98 11.27 8.86
CA GLN A 690 38.09 11.30 7.38
C GLN A 690 39.54 11.44 6.89
N PRO A 691 40.42 12.25 7.49
CA PRO A 691 41.82 12.30 7.05
C PRO A 691 42.55 10.97 7.23
N ILE A 692 42.20 10.18 8.26
CA ILE A 692 42.77 8.85 8.46
C ILE A 692 42.20 7.86 7.44
N ASN A 693 40.90 7.95 7.13
CA ASN A 693 40.29 7.16 6.05
C ASN A 693 41.00 7.39 4.73
N ALA A 694 41.26 8.66 4.38
CA ALA A 694 41.95 9.02 3.15
C ALA A 694 43.40 8.50 3.12
N ARG A 695 44.11 8.56 4.25
CA ARG A 695 45.48 8.03 4.39
C ARG A 695 45.56 6.52 4.23
N ILE A 696 44.56 5.77 4.70
CA ILE A 696 44.53 4.31 4.57
C ILE A 696 44.05 3.91 3.15
N ASP A 697 43.06 4.60 2.59
CA ASP A 697 42.58 4.37 1.21
C ASP A 697 43.71 4.60 0.18
N ALA A 698 44.55 5.62 0.40
CA ALA A 698 45.72 5.90 -0.44
C ALA A 698 46.74 4.74 -0.50
N LEU A 699 46.71 3.79 0.44
CA LEU A 699 47.61 2.63 0.43
C LEU A 699 47.30 1.62 -0.69
N ARG A 700 46.16 1.75 -1.40
CA ARG A 700 45.76 0.80 -2.45
C ARG A 700 46.66 0.82 -3.71
N GLY A 701 47.39 1.91 -3.95
CA GLY A 701 48.23 2.13 -5.14
C GLY A 701 47.43 2.44 -6.43
N ASP A 702 48.08 3.05 -7.43
CA ASP A 702 47.49 3.36 -8.74
C ASP A 702 47.50 2.13 -9.67
N ASP A 703 46.59 1.18 -9.44
CA ASP A 703 46.21 0.17 -10.43
C ASP A 703 45.05 0.72 -11.30
N GLN A 704 45.41 1.37 -12.41
CA GLN A 704 44.65 1.75 -13.62
C GLN A 704 43.10 1.90 -13.60
N GLY A 705 42.63 3.07 -14.07
CA GLY A 705 41.78 3.09 -15.27
C GLY A 705 40.25 3.17 -15.14
N ASN A 706 39.66 3.74 -14.07
CA ASN A 706 38.23 4.08 -14.13
C ASN A 706 37.91 5.40 -13.42
N GLY A 707 37.46 6.38 -14.21
CA GLY A 707 37.21 7.77 -13.82
C GLY A 707 36.04 7.94 -12.86
N ARG A 708 36.27 7.71 -11.57
CA ARG A 708 35.50 8.32 -10.50
C ARG A 708 36.44 8.88 -9.44
N SER A 709 36.91 10.10 -9.70
CA SER A 709 37.38 10.98 -8.63
C SER A 709 36.24 11.13 -7.62
N VAL A 710 36.47 10.71 -6.38
CA VAL A 710 35.63 11.08 -5.24
C VAL A 710 35.76 12.60 -5.09
N GLU A 711 34.76 13.34 -5.57
CA GLU A 711 34.67 14.78 -5.34
C GLU A 711 34.69 15.05 -3.83
N GLY A 712 35.66 15.84 -3.39
CA GLY A 712 35.67 16.36 -2.02
C GLY A 712 37.00 16.36 -1.28
N VAL A 713 38.16 16.52 -1.94
CA VAL A 713 39.36 17.08 -1.28
C VAL A 713 40.21 17.87 -2.30
N SER A 714 39.79 19.09 -2.63
CA SER A 714 40.68 20.09 -3.23
C SER A 714 41.27 20.94 -2.11
N ASN A 715 42.51 20.65 -1.71
CA ASN A 715 43.57 21.61 -1.36
C ASN A 715 44.64 20.93 -0.50
N GLY A 716 45.87 20.91 -1.03
CA GLY A 716 47.08 20.48 -0.32
C GLY A 716 47.75 19.26 -0.96
N LYS A 717 48.59 19.50 -1.96
CA LYS A 717 49.59 18.52 -2.41
C LYS A 717 50.48 18.16 -1.21
N ILE A 718 50.35 16.96 -0.68
CA ILE A 718 51.38 16.34 0.15
C ILE A 718 52.09 15.34 -0.76
N GLN A 719 53.17 15.79 -1.41
CA GLN A 719 54.17 14.88 -1.97
C GLN A 719 55.06 14.43 -0.81
N VAL A 720 54.87 13.21 -0.31
CA VAL A 720 55.77 12.57 0.66
C VAL A 720 55.99 11.13 0.21
N GLY A 721 57.26 10.72 0.16
CA GLY A 721 57.74 9.53 -0.54
C GLY A 721 57.07 8.20 -0.18
N GLU A 722 56.88 7.37 -1.20
CA GLU A 722 56.13 6.10 -1.21
C GLU A 722 56.61 5.06 -0.18
N SER A 723 57.83 5.17 0.37
CA SER A 723 58.36 4.19 1.33
C SER A 723 57.99 4.44 2.80
N ALA A 724 57.46 5.62 3.16
CA ALA A 724 57.16 5.99 4.55
C ALA A 724 55.71 5.70 4.98
N HIS A 725 54.78 5.61 4.02
CA HIS A 725 53.35 5.39 4.30
C HIS A 725 53.01 3.93 4.60
N GLU A 726 53.74 2.98 4.01
CA GLU A 726 53.48 1.55 4.18
C GLU A 726 53.74 1.10 5.62
N GLY A 727 54.84 1.55 6.25
CA GLY A 727 55.20 1.19 7.64
C GLY A 727 54.27 1.77 8.74
N LEU A 728 53.28 2.60 8.38
CA LEU A 728 52.37 3.25 9.32
C LEU A 728 50.90 2.80 9.16
N ALA A 729 50.61 1.85 8.27
CA ALA A 729 49.25 1.39 7.97
C ALA A 729 48.51 0.86 9.22
N GLU A 730 49.16 -0.03 9.98
CA GLU A 730 48.63 -0.56 11.24
C GLU A 730 48.45 0.56 12.28
N PHE A 731 49.42 1.48 12.35
CA PHE A 731 49.34 2.63 13.25
C PHE A 731 48.11 3.50 12.94
N TRP A 732 47.83 3.79 11.68
CA TRP A 732 46.66 4.58 11.27
C TRP A 732 45.35 3.85 11.60
N ALA A 733 45.26 2.55 11.35
CA ALA A 733 44.08 1.75 11.68
C ALA A 733 43.84 1.68 13.20
N ARG A 734 44.89 1.50 14.02
CA ARG A 734 44.80 1.52 15.49
C ARG A 734 44.47 2.92 16.02
N LYS A 735 45.04 3.97 15.41
CA LYS A 735 44.70 5.36 15.73
C LYS A 735 43.24 5.67 15.40
N TRP A 736 42.72 5.12 14.30
CA TRP A 736 41.32 5.20 13.92
C TRP A 736 40.41 4.58 15.00
N ILE A 737 40.73 3.37 15.50
CA ILE A 737 39.99 2.75 16.62
C ILE A 737 39.95 3.67 17.84
N ARG A 738 41.12 4.21 18.24
CA ARG A 738 41.21 5.10 19.40
C ARG A 738 40.33 6.34 19.25
N LEU A 739 40.31 6.96 18.06
CA LEU A 739 39.48 8.12 17.78
C LEU A 739 38.00 7.75 17.61
N ASN A 740 37.68 6.53 17.19
CA ASN A 740 36.29 6.06 17.09
C ASN A 740 35.61 5.92 18.47
N SER A 741 36.37 5.93 19.57
CA SER A 741 35.83 5.99 20.94
C SER A 741 34.88 7.17 21.16
N VAL A 742 35.12 8.33 20.53
CA VAL A 742 34.21 9.48 20.58
C VAL A 742 32.85 9.14 19.97
N ARG A 743 32.82 8.33 18.90
CA ARG A 743 31.60 7.85 18.24
C ARG A 743 30.90 6.72 19.01
N ILE A 744 31.54 6.19 20.05
CA ILE A 744 30.93 5.29 21.05
C ILE A 744 30.35 6.15 22.18
N VAL A 745 31.16 7.01 22.79
CA VAL A 745 30.79 7.77 23.98
C VAL A 745 29.68 8.79 23.70
N MET A 746 29.77 9.57 22.61
CA MET A 746 28.81 10.65 22.35
C MET A 746 27.39 10.16 22.07
N PRO A 747 27.15 9.16 21.19
CA PRO A 747 25.81 8.61 21.01
C PRO A 747 25.28 7.88 22.24
N ALA A 748 26.14 7.23 23.04
CA ALA A 748 25.74 6.61 24.30
C ALA A 748 25.22 7.66 25.31
N ILE A 749 25.94 8.79 25.45
CA ILE A 749 25.50 9.91 26.30
C ILE A 749 24.20 10.51 25.76
N ALA A 750 24.12 10.80 24.46
CA ALA A 750 22.92 11.39 23.85
C ALA A 750 21.67 10.52 24.05
N GLY A 751 21.75 9.23 23.71
CA GLY A 751 20.64 8.29 23.87
C GLY A 751 20.23 8.12 25.33
N SER A 752 21.20 8.03 26.25
CA SER A 752 20.92 7.86 27.69
C SER A 752 20.30 9.12 28.31
N MET A 753 20.78 10.31 27.95
CA MET A 753 20.21 11.58 28.43
C MET A 753 18.81 11.83 27.87
N ALA A 754 18.58 11.50 26.60
CA ALA A 754 17.26 11.57 25.98
C ALA A 754 16.26 10.60 26.63
N MET A 755 16.66 9.34 26.83
CA MET A 755 15.85 8.33 27.53
C MET A 755 15.55 8.72 28.98
N TRP A 756 16.54 9.27 29.68
CA TRP A 756 16.34 9.79 31.03
C TRP A 756 15.33 10.95 31.05
N GLY A 757 15.42 11.86 30.07
CA GLY A 757 14.45 12.93 29.88
C GLY A 757 13.02 12.42 29.66
N LEU A 758 12.86 11.36 28.85
CA LEU A 758 11.58 10.71 28.61
C LEU A 758 11.01 10.03 29.86
N VAL A 759 11.82 9.22 30.55
CA VAL A 759 11.39 8.46 31.74
C VAL A 759 11.03 9.41 32.89
N ARG A 760 11.79 10.50 33.08
CA ARG A 760 11.48 11.51 34.09
C ARG A 760 10.26 12.34 33.73
N GLY A 761 9.97 12.52 32.44
CA GLY A 761 8.77 13.18 31.95
C GLY A 761 7.51 12.31 32.02
N ALA A 762 7.65 10.98 32.02
CA ALA A 762 6.54 10.02 32.05
C ALA A 762 6.17 9.52 33.46
N SER A 763 7.03 9.71 34.47
CA SER A 763 6.87 9.18 35.83
C SER A 763 6.19 10.14 36.83
N LYS A 764 5.58 11.25 36.38
CA LYS A 764 4.82 12.17 37.24
C LYS A 764 3.61 12.77 36.54
#